data_AF-A0A2D2DRI8-F1
#
_entry.id   AF-A0A2D2DRI8-F1
#
_cell.length_a   1.000
_cell.length_b   1.000
_cell.length_c   1.000
_cell.angle_alpha   90.00
_cell.angle_beta   90.00
_cell.angle_gamma   90.00
#
_symmetry.space_group_name_H-M   'P 1'
#
loop_
_entity.id
_entity.type
_entity.pdbx_description
1 polymer ?
#
loop_
_entity_poly.entity_id
_entity_poly.type
_entity_poly.pdbx_seq_one_letter_code
_entity_poly.pdbx_strand_id
1 'polypeptide(L)'
;MFQMFGFGGVACPRCEHQNAGDSGYCAQCGLTLGAPRNEPVFRENRWIPGPDDLAVFFGVEQLSGLFVKTLRVPATTRAYILQAGQATEVPQGEYEIEGFFTRLNHLLRNQHAEILITRTAAMPVEFSLDDLLTAEHLAIGARFTVSVKIEQVSAFAQHFMTMPGAVTSSHLRELLEPSVRQLAAEFIAGQSIRDMSGNRDLRPQLDERLQGSLKLRLAQYGLAVVQVDTLALRHDKFDAHQARIGTLWLVADERHVKLEHAKQLDELYNDEEWQRIRREEQENRLRYRRQELRQDDSIEKAELTLQNAERLQSLRAREIDLYGRIVDSKSRKQALERGAGDIVNELEHELAKKGAAREDESTEWAHLRHLAQLRMRTELEVAQQGALEMRQLAQQRFSHQLLQQQIQNKIAQALGIEDESRKRAELARLHQAQQAANERQAAMEAEQHKAQWQSLTLANAAHKREAERIAEWEEQLALDRKRDLLRTDMLKDTGAKADAEEINQKIETLRRGGAQQDSIAQHEKLLRTIDADGRHTRQSQQIELEAEERRHALRQQEQEAAWQQELKRLGHERETQFAQQAHEAELARIEISRVSTIGNLSDTGKVALAAGPNAQALADVMKTQVHASMTPHQLAALASVVAATYSVTPAEAARGAQERVDRERALRDAEVDKDRRHQLDLLGMQNDVNKAALASQSALGTGVAQGGAQVRYDQAPRPLVRMCPNGHRAGPNDKFCAECGAAIQP
;
A
#
# COMPACT_ATOMS: atom_id res chain seq x y z
N MET A 1 -17.11 -26.14 42.43
CA MET A 1 -17.69 -24.79 42.60
C MET A 1 -17.39 -23.89 41.39
N PHE A 2 -17.45 -24.42 40.15
CA PHE A 2 -17.22 -23.67 38.90
C PHE A 2 -18.18 -24.17 37.81
N GLN A 3 -19.48 -23.96 38.02
CA GLN A 3 -20.56 -24.26 37.04
C GLN A 3 -21.58 -23.10 36.94
N MET A 4 -21.18 -21.85 37.25
CA MET A 4 -22.09 -20.70 37.33
C MET A 4 -21.67 -19.46 36.52
N PHE A 5 -20.96 -19.63 35.40
CA PHE A 5 -20.85 -18.57 34.40
C PHE A 5 -21.34 -19.10 33.06
N GLY A 6 -22.62 -18.83 32.78
CA GLY A 6 -23.29 -19.23 31.55
C GLY A 6 -22.70 -18.52 30.35
N PHE A 7 -21.93 -19.25 29.54
CA PHE A 7 -21.75 -18.94 28.13
C PHE A 7 -23.05 -19.33 27.40
N GLY A 8 -24.07 -18.49 27.53
CA GLY A 8 -25.35 -18.64 26.83
C GLY A 8 -25.22 -18.21 25.38
N GLY A 9 -24.62 -19.05 24.55
CA GLY A 9 -24.52 -18.82 23.11
C GLY A 9 -24.89 -20.07 22.31
N VAL A 10 -25.64 -19.90 21.23
CA VAL A 10 -26.01 -20.99 20.31
C VAL A 10 -24.91 -21.13 19.26
N ALA A 11 -24.27 -22.30 19.21
CA ALA A 11 -23.28 -22.63 18.19
C ALA A 11 -23.97 -22.85 16.85
N CYS A 12 -23.47 -22.21 15.79
CA CYS A 12 -24.02 -22.37 14.46
C CYS A 12 -23.75 -23.78 13.91
N PRO A 13 -24.76 -24.54 13.46
CA PRO A 13 -24.56 -25.90 12.95
C PRO A 13 -23.82 -25.96 11.60
N ARG A 14 -23.63 -24.82 10.91
CA ARG A 14 -22.93 -24.76 9.60
C ARG A 14 -21.48 -24.29 9.70
N CYS A 15 -21.19 -23.32 10.57
CA CYS A 15 -19.85 -22.73 10.67
C CYS A 15 -19.26 -22.75 12.09
N GLU A 16 -19.96 -23.39 13.05
CA GLU A 16 -19.55 -23.57 14.45
C GLU A 16 -19.29 -22.26 15.23
N HIS A 17 -19.59 -21.10 14.64
CA HIS A 17 -19.46 -19.81 15.31
C HIS A 17 -20.44 -19.72 16.49
N GLN A 18 -19.96 -19.30 17.65
CA GLN A 18 -20.79 -19.07 18.84
C GLN A 18 -21.49 -17.72 18.71
N ASN A 19 -22.82 -17.74 18.61
CA ASN A 19 -23.63 -16.53 18.54
C ASN A 19 -24.33 -16.30 19.88
N ALA A 20 -24.74 -15.07 20.18
CA ALA A 20 -25.44 -14.73 21.42
C ALA A 20 -26.75 -15.53 21.55
N GLY A 21 -27.15 -15.90 22.78
CA GLY A 21 -28.30 -16.77 23.05
C GLY A 21 -29.63 -16.32 22.45
N ASP A 22 -29.81 -15.02 22.23
CA ASP A 22 -31.03 -14.43 21.64
C ASP A 22 -30.91 -14.12 20.15
N SER A 23 -29.78 -14.47 19.50
CA SER A 23 -29.58 -14.19 18.08
C SER A 23 -30.33 -15.18 17.20
N GLY A 24 -31.27 -14.68 16.38
CA GLY A 24 -32.03 -15.50 15.43
C GLY A 24 -31.18 -16.07 14.28
N TYR A 25 -29.98 -15.50 14.05
CA TYR A 25 -29.07 -15.86 12.96
C TYR A 25 -27.61 -15.91 13.40
N CYS A 26 -26.82 -16.67 12.65
CA CYS A 26 -25.37 -16.69 12.79
C CYS A 26 -24.73 -15.44 12.19
N ALA A 27 -23.97 -14.70 12.99
CA ALA A 27 -23.25 -13.50 12.56
C ALA A 27 -22.23 -13.75 11.45
N GLN A 28 -21.73 -14.99 11.31
CA GLN A 28 -20.68 -15.33 10.35
C GLN A 28 -21.18 -15.96 9.05
N CYS A 29 -22.31 -16.67 9.05
CA CYS A 29 -22.81 -17.35 7.85
C CYS A 29 -24.28 -17.10 7.51
N GLY A 30 -24.99 -16.28 8.31
CA GLY A 30 -26.39 -15.92 8.07
C GLY A 30 -27.39 -17.07 8.25
N LEU A 31 -26.96 -18.20 8.81
CA LEU A 31 -27.83 -19.34 9.07
C LEU A 31 -28.75 -19.07 10.25
N THR A 32 -30.03 -19.43 10.15
CA THR A 32 -30.95 -19.36 11.29
C THR A 32 -30.51 -20.31 12.41
N LEU A 33 -30.51 -19.81 13.65
CA LEU A 33 -30.09 -20.56 14.84
C LEU A 33 -31.25 -21.16 15.64
N GLY A 34 -32.45 -21.10 15.07
CA GLY A 34 -33.69 -21.59 15.66
C GLY A 34 -34.61 -20.42 16.03
N ALA A 35 -35.75 -20.34 15.36
CA ALA A 35 -36.83 -19.44 15.75
C ALA A 35 -37.47 -19.92 17.06
N PRO A 36 -38.00 -19.03 17.92
CA PRO A 36 -38.92 -19.44 18.98
C PRO A 36 -40.08 -20.24 18.36
N ARG A 37 -40.54 -21.27 19.07
CA ARG A 37 -41.73 -22.04 18.69
C ARG A 37 -42.95 -21.14 18.75
N ASN A 38 -43.22 -20.40 17.69
CA ASN A 38 -44.51 -19.74 17.52
C ASN A 38 -45.54 -20.83 17.22
N GLU A 39 -46.61 -20.87 18.01
CA GLU A 39 -47.73 -21.79 17.83
C GLU A 39 -48.76 -21.17 16.86
N PRO A 40 -48.61 -21.41 15.53
CA PRO A 40 -49.80 -21.49 14.71
C PRO A 40 -49.66 -22.57 13.63
N VAL A 41 -49.43 -23.83 14.01
CA VAL A 41 -49.32 -24.90 13.01
C VAL A 41 -50.70 -25.43 12.60
N PHE A 42 -51.70 -25.33 13.49
CA PHE A 42 -53.06 -25.82 13.24
C PHE A 42 -54.11 -24.95 13.95
N ARG A 43 -54.81 -24.07 13.22
CA ARG A 43 -56.09 -23.50 13.67
C ARG A 43 -57.20 -24.16 12.88
N GLU A 44 -58.10 -24.88 13.56
CA GLU A 44 -59.28 -25.52 12.96
C GLU A 44 -59.01 -26.44 11.74
N ASN A 45 -57.95 -27.25 11.78
CA ASN A 45 -57.51 -28.13 10.67
C ASN A 45 -57.05 -27.42 9.39
N ARG A 46 -56.66 -26.15 9.48
CA ARG A 46 -56.17 -25.36 8.34
C ARG A 46 -54.71 -25.01 8.51
N TRP A 47 -53.94 -25.18 7.44
CA TRP A 47 -52.57 -24.69 7.31
C TRP A 47 -52.59 -23.21 6.95
N ILE A 48 -52.54 -22.34 7.97
CA ILE A 48 -52.55 -20.89 7.80
C ILE A 48 -51.34 -20.30 8.53
N PRO A 49 -50.40 -19.64 7.82
CA PRO A 49 -49.33 -18.90 8.45
C PRO A 49 -49.89 -17.70 9.24
N GLY A 50 -49.35 -17.41 10.43
CA GLY A 50 -49.72 -16.23 11.22
C GLY A 50 -49.46 -14.93 10.45
N PRO A 51 -50.05 -13.78 10.86
CA PRO A 51 -49.99 -12.50 10.13
C PRO A 51 -48.56 -12.05 9.80
N ASP A 52 -47.60 -12.36 10.67
CA ASP A 52 -46.18 -12.01 10.53
C ASP A 52 -45.29 -13.14 9.99
N ASP A 53 -45.87 -14.32 9.70
CA ASP A 53 -45.11 -15.49 9.25
C ASP A 53 -45.04 -15.55 7.72
N LEU A 54 -43.83 -15.50 7.15
CA LEU A 54 -43.60 -15.72 5.72
C LEU A 54 -43.71 -17.21 5.37
N ALA A 55 -43.10 -18.05 6.22
CA ALA A 55 -43.08 -19.49 6.06
C ALA A 55 -43.06 -20.22 7.40
N VAL A 56 -43.70 -21.39 7.46
CA VAL A 56 -43.75 -22.28 8.63
C VAL A 56 -43.28 -23.66 8.20
N PHE A 57 -42.43 -24.31 8.99
CA PHE A 57 -41.90 -25.63 8.65
C PHE A 57 -41.79 -26.56 9.87
N PHE A 58 -42.12 -27.83 9.65
CA PHE A 58 -42.14 -28.85 10.71
C PHE A 58 -41.89 -30.26 10.15
N GLY A 59 -41.41 -31.16 11.02
CA GLY A 59 -41.17 -32.56 10.68
C GLY A 59 -42.43 -33.44 10.77
N VAL A 60 -42.48 -34.49 9.95
CA VAL A 60 -43.65 -35.41 9.88
C VAL A 60 -43.94 -36.14 11.20
N GLU A 61 -42.96 -36.36 12.09
CA GLU A 61 -43.17 -36.98 13.40
C GLU A 61 -44.16 -36.20 14.29
N GLN A 62 -44.25 -34.88 14.11
CA GLN A 62 -45.15 -34.00 14.87
C GLN A 62 -46.63 -34.12 14.44
N LEU A 63 -46.91 -34.76 13.30
CA LEU A 63 -48.27 -35.01 12.80
C LEU A 63 -48.92 -36.27 13.39
N SER A 64 -48.14 -37.13 14.04
CA SER A 64 -48.60 -38.42 14.58
C SER A 64 -49.55 -38.31 15.78
N GLY A 65 -49.89 -37.10 16.25
CA GLY A 65 -50.88 -36.86 17.30
C GLY A 65 -52.31 -36.55 16.83
N LEU A 66 -52.57 -36.44 15.51
CA LEU A 66 -53.80 -35.83 14.95
C LEU A 66 -54.67 -36.78 14.09
N PHE A 67 -54.66 -38.08 14.41
CA PHE A 67 -55.14 -39.22 13.61
C PHE A 67 -56.65 -39.30 13.21
N VAL A 68 -57.44 -38.21 13.21
CA VAL A 68 -58.90 -38.31 12.89
C VAL A 68 -59.45 -37.20 11.96
N LYS A 69 -58.64 -36.32 11.35
CA LYS A 69 -59.19 -35.10 10.69
C LYS A 69 -58.66 -34.81 9.28
N THR A 70 -59.55 -34.27 8.43
CA THR A 70 -59.30 -33.78 7.07
C THR A 70 -58.36 -32.57 7.05
N LEU A 71 -57.36 -32.58 6.18
CA LEU A 71 -56.40 -31.50 6.00
C LEU A 71 -56.85 -30.55 4.87
N ARG A 72 -56.87 -29.24 5.13
CA ARG A 72 -57.23 -28.23 4.11
C ARG A 72 -56.08 -27.27 3.81
N VAL A 73 -55.67 -27.22 2.54
CA VAL A 73 -54.71 -26.24 2.01
C VAL A 73 -55.47 -25.12 1.29
N PRO A 74 -55.53 -23.89 1.85
CA PRO A 74 -56.24 -22.77 1.23
C PRO A 74 -55.48 -22.18 0.03
N ALA A 75 -56.20 -21.53 -0.88
CA ALA A 75 -55.63 -20.94 -2.11
C ALA A 75 -54.60 -19.82 -1.87
N THR A 76 -54.57 -19.24 -0.67
CA THR A 76 -53.63 -18.18 -0.26
C THR A 76 -52.23 -18.70 0.09
N THR A 77 -52.08 -20.02 0.24
CA THR A 77 -50.90 -20.67 0.79
C THR A 77 -50.42 -21.77 -0.16
N ARG A 78 -49.10 -21.92 -0.28
CA ARG A 78 -48.48 -23.04 -0.99
C ARG A 78 -47.82 -23.96 0.03
N ALA A 79 -48.00 -25.26 -0.14
CA ALA A 79 -47.36 -26.25 0.70
C ALA A 79 -46.38 -27.06 -0.15
N TYR A 80 -45.19 -27.29 0.38
CA TYR A 80 -44.13 -28.08 -0.24
C TYR A 80 -43.73 -29.20 0.69
N ILE A 81 -43.47 -30.37 0.12
CA ILE A 81 -42.85 -31.47 0.83
C ILE A 81 -41.40 -31.57 0.36
N LEU A 82 -40.49 -31.52 1.32
CA LEU A 82 -39.05 -31.53 1.08
C LEU A 82 -38.50 -32.90 1.44
N GLN A 83 -37.88 -33.55 0.46
CA GLN A 83 -37.26 -34.86 0.62
C GLN A 83 -35.97 -34.92 -0.19
N ALA A 84 -34.86 -35.29 0.46
CA ALA A 84 -33.54 -35.43 -0.17
C ALA A 84 -33.11 -34.22 -1.04
N GLY A 85 -33.49 -33.00 -0.66
CA GLY A 85 -33.18 -31.76 -1.39
C GLY A 85 -34.10 -31.44 -2.57
N GLN A 86 -35.12 -32.25 -2.84
CA GLN A 86 -36.16 -31.97 -3.84
C GLN A 86 -37.44 -31.45 -3.16
N ALA A 87 -38.02 -30.38 -3.73
CA ALA A 87 -39.26 -29.77 -3.26
C ALA A 87 -40.41 -30.17 -4.19
N THR A 88 -41.41 -30.87 -3.64
CA THR A 88 -42.64 -31.23 -4.39
C THR A 88 -43.80 -30.38 -3.90
N GLU A 89 -44.47 -29.66 -4.82
CA GLU A 89 -45.62 -28.82 -4.48
C GLU A 89 -46.88 -29.67 -4.27
N VAL A 90 -47.63 -29.35 -3.20
CA VAL A 90 -48.91 -29.95 -2.89
C VAL A 90 -50.03 -29.08 -3.46
N PRO A 91 -50.90 -29.60 -4.35
CA PRO A 91 -51.97 -28.81 -4.94
C PRO A 91 -53.02 -28.39 -3.89
N GLN A 92 -53.72 -27.29 -4.17
CA GLN A 92 -54.78 -26.76 -3.30
C GLN A 92 -55.95 -27.76 -3.23
N GLY A 93 -56.48 -28.02 -2.03
CA GLY A 93 -57.57 -29.00 -1.86
C GLY A 93 -57.79 -29.45 -0.41
N GLU A 94 -58.86 -30.24 -0.24
CA GLU A 94 -59.16 -30.97 1.00
C GLU A 94 -58.70 -32.42 0.85
N TYR A 95 -57.84 -32.88 1.76
CA TYR A 95 -57.21 -34.20 1.71
C TYR A 95 -57.51 -35.00 2.97
N GLU A 96 -57.85 -36.28 2.79
CA GLU A 96 -57.81 -37.28 3.86
C GLU A 96 -56.36 -37.75 4.04
N ILE A 97 -55.84 -37.74 5.27
CA ILE A 97 -54.41 -37.95 5.55
C ILE A 97 -53.92 -39.32 5.04
N GLU A 98 -54.75 -40.36 5.06
CA GLU A 98 -54.39 -41.70 4.53
C GLU A 98 -54.34 -41.76 2.99
N GLY A 99 -55.21 -41.00 2.31
CA GLY A 99 -55.21 -40.84 0.86
C GLY A 99 -54.15 -39.86 0.34
N PHE A 100 -53.67 -38.96 1.22
CA PHE A 100 -52.70 -37.92 0.90
C PHE A 100 -51.31 -38.49 0.61
N PHE A 101 -50.79 -39.33 1.51
CA PHE A 101 -49.46 -39.94 1.35
C PHE A 101 -49.42 -41.03 0.28
N THR A 102 -50.58 -41.60 -0.11
CA THR A 102 -50.66 -42.65 -1.12
C THR A 102 -50.75 -42.13 -2.55
N ARG A 103 -51.30 -40.91 -2.78
CA ARG A 103 -51.36 -40.30 -4.12
C ARG A 103 -50.06 -39.60 -4.53
N LEU A 104 -49.26 -39.15 -3.56
CA LEU A 104 -47.94 -38.57 -3.81
C LEU A 104 -46.93 -39.71 -4.07
N ASN A 105 -47.00 -40.29 -5.27
CA ASN A 105 -46.26 -41.46 -5.78
C ASN A 105 -44.71 -41.39 -5.71
N HIS A 106 -44.14 -40.34 -5.10
CA HIS A 106 -42.69 -40.06 -5.07
C HIS A 106 -42.11 -39.94 -3.65
N LEU A 107 -42.93 -40.11 -2.61
CA LEU A 107 -42.46 -40.06 -1.22
C LEU A 107 -41.84 -41.40 -0.82
N LEU A 108 -40.51 -41.48 -0.75
CA LEU A 108 -39.83 -42.67 -0.20
C LEU A 108 -40.15 -42.72 1.30
N ARG A 109 -40.96 -43.70 1.72
CA ARG A 109 -41.44 -43.88 3.11
C ARG A 109 -40.36 -44.02 4.19
N ASN A 110 -39.08 -44.11 3.82
CA ASN A 110 -37.96 -44.39 4.72
C ASN A 110 -37.01 -43.20 4.96
N GLN A 111 -37.35 -41.98 4.52
CA GLN A 111 -36.53 -40.78 4.77
C GLN A 111 -37.34 -39.73 5.53
N HIS A 112 -36.67 -38.98 6.41
CA HIS A 112 -37.27 -37.83 7.11
C HIS A 112 -37.76 -36.80 6.08
N ALA A 113 -39.07 -36.61 6.00
CA ALA A 113 -39.70 -35.59 5.18
C ALA A 113 -40.09 -34.40 6.05
N GLU A 114 -39.89 -33.20 5.52
CA GLU A 114 -40.26 -31.95 6.17
C GLU A 114 -41.33 -31.24 5.32
N ILE A 115 -42.30 -30.62 5.99
CA ILE A 115 -43.36 -29.87 5.35
C ILE A 115 -43.06 -28.40 5.50
N LEU A 116 -43.07 -27.67 4.39
CA LEU A 116 -42.88 -26.23 4.31
C LEU A 116 -44.15 -25.58 3.79
N ILE A 117 -44.68 -24.64 4.56
CA ILE A 117 -45.88 -23.87 4.22
C ILE A 117 -45.45 -22.43 3.98
N THR A 118 -45.74 -21.88 2.81
CA THR A 118 -45.34 -20.51 2.41
C THR A 118 -46.53 -19.69 1.95
N ARG A 119 -46.47 -18.37 2.13
CA ARG A 119 -47.45 -17.44 1.55
C ARG A 119 -47.28 -17.30 0.03
N THR A 120 -48.39 -17.12 -0.67
CA THR A 120 -48.37 -16.80 -2.12
C THR A 120 -48.15 -15.31 -2.37
N ALA A 121 -48.64 -14.45 -1.48
CA ALA A 121 -48.47 -13.01 -1.57
C ALA A 121 -47.11 -12.56 -1.00
N ALA A 122 -46.57 -11.46 -1.53
CA ALA A 122 -45.37 -10.83 -0.99
C ALA A 122 -45.68 -10.24 0.40
N MET A 123 -44.75 -10.39 1.33
CA MET A 123 -44.87 -9.88 2.70
C MET A 123 -44.12 -8.55 2.82
N PRO A 124 -44.78 -7.47 3.27
CA PRO A 124 -44.10 -6.20 3.53
C PRO A 124 -43.30 -6.28 4.85
N VAL A 125 -42.04 -5.91 4.79
CA VAL A 125 -41.15 -5.78 5.96
C VAL A 125 -40.81 -4.30 6.13
N GLU A 126 -41.22 -3.72 7.25
CA GLU A 126 -40.95 -2.33 7.60
C GLU A 126 -39.57 -2.16 8.26
N PHE A 127 -38.82 -1.15 7.82
CA PHE A 127 -37.53 -0.73 8.37
C PHE A 127 -37.60 0.72 8.83
N SER A 128 -37.07 1.01 10.02
CA SER A 128 -36.87 2.35 10.55
C SER A 128 -35.40 2.54 10.86
N LEU A 129 -34.75 3.46 10.15
CA LEU A 129 -33.34 3.75 10.27
C LEU A 129 -33.15 5.17 10.78
N ASP A 130 -32.52 5.31 11.93
CA ASP A 130 -32.13 6.61 12.48
C ASP A 130 -30.63 6.88 12.20
N ASP A 131 -30.22 8.13 12.35
CA ASP A 131 -28.84 8.62 12.17
C ASP A 131 -28.22 8.44 10.77
N LEU A 132 -29.02 8.58 9.71
CA LEU A 132 -28.48 8.62 8.35
C LEU A 132 -27.94 10.03 8.06
N LEU A 133 -26.65 10.13 7.75
CA LEU A 133 -25.97 11.41 7.53
C LEU A 133 -26.10 11.83 6.06
N THR A 134 -26.48 13.08 5.85
CA THR A 134 -26.47 13.73 4.53
C THR A 134 -25.08 14.21 4.12
N ALA A 135 -24.96 14.76 2.90
CA ALA A 135 -23.75 15.46 2.46
C ALA A 135 -23.36 16.66 3.36
N GLU A 136 -24.33 17.20 4.11
CA GLU A 136 -24.18 18.29 5.07
C GLU A 136 -23.93 17.76 6.51
N HIS A 137 -23.74 16.44 6.67
CA HIS A 137 -23.64 15.73 7.96
C HIS A 137 -24.81 15.94 8.92
N LEU A 138 -25.99 16.21 8.35
CA LEU A 138 -27.22 16.34 9.11
C LEU A 138 -27.87 14.97 9.28
N ALA A 139 -28.33 14.67 10.49
CA ALA A 139 -28.93 13.38 10.82
C ALA A 139 -30.39 13.31 10.35
N ILE A 140 -30.71 12.25 9.62
CA ILE A 140 -32.03 11.99 9.06
C ILE A 140 -32.49 10.59 9.49
N GLY A 141 -33.75 10.49 9.92
CA GLY A 141 -34.46 9.25 10.09
C GLY A 141 -35.19 8.86 8.79
N ALA A 142 -35.10 7.60 8.38
CA ALA A 142 -35.76 7.11 7.18
C ALA A 142 -36.56 5.83 7.45
N ARG A 143 -37.73 5.72 6.82
CA ARG A 143 -38.62 4.57 6.91
C ARG A 143 -38.91 4.01 5.52
N PHE A 144 -38.75 2.71 5.36
CA PHE A 144 -38.93 2.00 4.09
C PHE A 144 -39.72 0.71 4.32
N THR A 145 -40.52 0.30 3.34
CA THR A 145 -41.16 -1.02 3.28
C THR A 145 -40.56 -1.83 2.14
N VAL A 146 -40.05 -3.02 2.44
CA VAL A 146 -39.54 -3.96 1.44
C VAL A 146 -40.49 -5.14 1.34
N SER A 147 -41.09 -5.35 0.17
CA SER A 147 -41.98 -6.47 -0.10
C SER A 147 -41.19 -7.69 -0.56
N VAL A 148 -41.16 -8.73 0.27
CA VAL A 148 -40.35 -9.95 0.05
C VAL A 148 -41.26 -11.15 -0.26
N LYS A 149 -40.90 -11.96 -1.25
CA LYS A 149 -41.53 -13.25 -1.57
C LYS A 149 -40.50 -14.37 -1.66
N ILE A 150 -40.95 -15.61 -1.52
CA ILE A 150 -40.11 -16.78 -1.78
C ILE A 150 -40.19 -17.12 -3.27
N GLU A 151 -39.04 -17.20 -3.95
CA GLU A 151 -38.95 -17.55 -5.38
C GLU A 151 -38.32 -18.93 -5.58
N GLN A 152 -37.25 -19.25 -4.85
CA GLN A 152 -36.55 -20.53 -4.96
C GLN A 152 -36.66 -21.32 -3.66
N VAL A 153 -37.60 -22.26 -3.62
CA VAL A 153 -37.96 -23.04 -2.42
C VAL A 153 -36.80 -23.91 -1.92
N SER A 154 -36.01 -24.50 -2.83
CA SER A 154 -34.87 -25.35 -2.46
C SER A 154 -33.73 -24.55 -1.80
N ALA A 155 -33.40 -23.38 -2.34
CA ALA A 155 -32.39 -22.49 -1.77
C ALA A 155 -32.84 -21.90 -0.42
N PHE A 156 -34.14 -21.58 -0.31
CA PHE A 156 -34.76 -21.16 0.95
C PHE A 156 -34.68 -22.25 2.03
N ALA A 157 -35.05 -23.49 1.68
CA ALA A 157 -35.00 -24.61 2.62
C ALA A 157 -33.58 -24.84 3.17
N GLN A 158 -32.55 -24.80 2.31
CA GLN A 158 -31.16 -25.01 2.73
C GLN A 158 -30.63 -23.97 3.75
N HIS A 159 -31.18 -22.76 3.75
CA HIS A 159 -30.71 -21.67 4.62
C HIS A 159 -31.59 -21.46 5.86
N PHE A 160 -32.89 -21.74 5.76
CA PHE A 160 -33.86 -21.48 6.83
C PHE A 160 -34.34 -22.75 7.54
N MET A 161 -34.18 -23.95 6.97
CA MET A 161 -34.71 -25.21 7.54
C MET A 161 -33.65 -26.06 8.24
N THR A 162 -33.01 -25.51 9.27
CA THR A 162 -32.06 -26.24 10.12
C THR A 162 -32.70 -26.80 11.40
N MET A 163 -33.78 -26.18 11.89
CA MET A 163 -34.58 -26.62 13.05
C MET A 163 -36.05 -26.19 12.89
N PRO A 164 -37.05 -27.04 13.19
CA PRO A 164 -38.46 -26.75 12.95
C PRO A 164 -38.92 -25.43 13.60
N GLY A 165 -39.59 -24.57 12.83
CA GLY A 165 -39.95 -23.22 13.27
C GLY A 165 -40.70 -22.40 12.22
N ALA A 166 -40.75 -21.08 12.42
CA ALA A 166 -41.37 -20.11 11.52
C ALA A 166 -40.40 -18.97 11.19
N VAL A 167 -40.45 -18.49 9.94
CA VAL A 167 -39.72 -17.30 9.49
C VAL A 167 -40.66 -16.11 9.56
N THR A 168 -40.42 -15.22 10.53
CA THR A 168 -41.24 -14.03 10.79
C THR A 168 -40.71 -12.78 10.09
N SER A 169 -41.53 -11.73 10.03
CA SER A 169 -41.13 -10.41 9.57
C SER A 169 -39.99 -9.80 10.41
N SER A 170 -39.95 -10.05 11.72
CA SER A 170 -38.85 -9.62 12.61
C SER A 170 -37.53 -10.26 12.24
N HIS A 171 -37.53 -11.57 11.95
CA HIS A 171 -36.31 -12.27 11.52
C HIS A 171 -35.82 -11.77 10.16
N LEU A 172 -36.72 -11.47 9.22
CA LEU A 172 -36.30 -10.89 7.94
C LEU A 172 -35.76 -9.47 8.10
N ARG A 173 -36.30 -8.69 9.05
CA ARG A 173 -35.78 -7.36 9.39
C ARG A 173 -34.34 -7.46 9.89
N GLU A 174 -34.06 -8.31 10.88
CA GLU A 174 -32.71 -8.48 11.43
C GLU A 174 -31.67 -8.88 10.38
N LEU A 175 -32.04 -9.80 9.48
CA LEU A 175 -31.14 -10.24 8.40
C LEU A 175 -30.84 -9.12 7.39
N LEU A 176 -31.85 -8.30 7.08
CA LEU A 176 -31.75 -7.30 6.00
C LEU A 176 -31.32 -5.93 6.47
N GLU A 177 -31.52 -5.58 7.73
CA GLU A 177 -31.27 -4.24 8.27
C GLU A 177 -29.85 -3.73 7.99
N PRO A 178 -28.75 -4.49 8.20
CA PRO A 178 -27.40 -3.99 7.91
C PRO A 178 -27.20 -3.64 6.44
N SER A 179 -27.77 -4.46 5.54
CA SER A 179 -27.69 -4.23 4.10
C SER A 179 -28.51 -3.03 3.67
N VAL A 180 -29.74 -2.90 4.17
CA VAL A 180 -30.62 -1.76 3.88
C VAL A 180 -30.02 -0.46 4.43
N ARG A 181 -29.49 -0.49 5.66
CA ARG A 181 -28.82 0.66 6.30
C ARG A 181 -27.62 1.12 5.50
N GLN A 182 -26.73 0.21 5.10
CA GLN A 182 -25.55 0.55 4.32
C GLN A 182 -25.94 1.22 3.00
N LEU A 183 -26.86 0.61 2.24
CA LEU A 183 -27.26 1.12 0.92
C LEU A 183 -28.00 2.47 1.03
N ALA A 184 -28.84 2.64 2.05
CA ALA A 184 -29.51 3.90 2.32
C ALA A 184 -28.50 4.99 2.75
N ALA A 185 -27.54 4.67 3.61
CA ALA A 185 -26.51 5.60 4.06
C ALA A 185 -25.60 6.06 2.91
N GLU A 186 -25.14 5.14 2.05
CA GLU A 186 -24.34 5.47 0.87
C GLU A 186 -25.08 6.41 -0.10
N PHE A 187 -26.39 6.22 -0.27
CA PHE A 187 -27.19 7.08 -1.14
C PHE A 187 -27.41 8.45 -0.49
N ILE A 188 -27.83 8.50 0.77
CA ILE A 188 -28.16 9.75 1.48
C ILE A 188 -26.92 10.60 1.73
N ALA A 189 -25.76 9.99 2.00
CA ALA A 189 -24.49 10.72 2.19
C ALA A 189 -24.06 11.52 0.96
N GLY A 190 -24.53 11.14 -0.24
CA GLY A 190 -24.26 11.87 -1.48
C GLY A 190 -25.24 13.00 -1.79
N GLN A 191 -26.30 13.18 -0.99
CA GLN A 191 -27.37 14.13 -1.26
C GLN A 191 -27.39 15.28 -0.24
N SER A 192 -27.60 16.50 -0.73
CA SER A 192 -27.86 17.67 0.12
C SER A 192 -29.33 17.70 0.56
N ILE A 193 -29.65 18.40 1.65
CA ILE A 193 -31.06 18.53 2.10
C ILE A 193 -31.89 19.30 1.08
N ARG A 194 -31.26 20.25 0.38
CA ARG A 194 -31.89 21.03 -0.68
C ARG A 194 -32.19 20.16 -1.91
N ASP A 195 -31.29 19.27 -2.28
CA ASP A 195 -31.54 18.34 -3.40
C ASP A 195 -32.63 17.33 -3.04
N MET A 196 -32.64 16.81 -1.81
CA MET A 196 -33.69 15.90 -1.35
C MET A 196 -35.07 16.54 -1.25
N SER A 197 -35.16 17.84 -0.96
CA SER A 197 -36.43 18.58 -0.95
C SER A 197 -36.82 19.11 -2.34
N GLY A 198 -35.85 19.40 -3.20
CA GLY A 198 -36.06 20.01 -4.51
C GLY A 198 -36.24 19.03 -5.67
N ASN A 199 -35.65 17.84 -5.59
CA ASN A 199 -35.60 16.89 -6.69
C ASN A 199 -36.52 15.69 -6.44
N ARG A 200 -37.64 15.60 -7.17
CA ARG A 200 -38.63 14.51 -7.01
C ARG A 200 -38.12 13.13 -7.43
N ASP A 201 -37.05 13.07 -8.23
CA ASP A 201 -36.59 11.83 -8.86
C ASP A 201 -35.65 11.01 -7.95
N LEU A 202 -35.16 11.57 -6.84
CA LEU A 202 -34.24 10.82 -5.97
C LEU A 202 -34.94 9.70 -5.18
N ARG A 203 -36.25 9.82 -4.90
CA ARG A 203 -37.04 8.76 -4.25
C ARG A 203 -37.15 7.50 -5.11
N PRO A 204 -37.65 7.56 -6.36
CA PRO A 204 -37.67 6.38 -7.22
C PRO A 204 -36.26 5.84 -7.52
N GLN A 205 -35.24 6.70 -7.59
CA GLN A 205 -33.84 6.25 -7.73
C GLN A 205 -33.32 5.49 -6.50
N LEU A 206 -33.68 5.93 -5.29
CA LEU A 206 -33.36 5.22 -4.05
C LEU A 206 -34.07 3.87 -3.99
N ASP A 207 -35.36 3.84 -4.32
CA ASP A 207 -36.17 2.63 -4.36
C ASP A 207 -35.62 1.62 -5.38
N GLU A 208 -35.24 2.08 -6.59
CA GLU A 208 -34.64 1.24 -7.64
C GLU A 208 -33.25 0.72 -7.24
N ARG A 209 -32.40 1.57 -6.65
CA ARG A 209 -31.07 1.16 -6.17
C ARG A 209 -31.17 0.13 -5.05
N LEU A 210 -32.04 0.37 -4.06
CA LEU A 210 -32.30 -0.59 -2.99
C LEU A 210 -32.85 -1.90 -3.55
N GLN A 211 -33.82 -1.85 -4.45
CA GLN A 211 -34.39 -3.04 -5.09
C GLN A 211 -33.32 -3.84 -5.86
N GLY A 212 -32.51 -3.18 -6.67
CA GLY A 212 -31.46 -3.82 -7.48
C GLY A 212 -30.38 -4.50 -6.63
N SER A 213 -29.87 -3.79 -5.62
CA SER A 213 -28.85 -4.32 -4.71
C SER A 213 -29.37 -5.43 -3.80
N LEU A 214 -30.60 -5.31 -3.28
CA LEU A 214 -31.22 -6.34 -2.44
C LEU A 214 -31.58 -7.59 -3.23
N LYS A 215 -32.02 -7.46 -4.49
CA LYS A 215 -32.37 -8.61 -5.35
C LYS A 215 -31.20 -9.58 -5.53
N LEU A 216 -29.99 -9.07 -5.76
CA LEU A 216 -28.79 -9.91 -5.91
C LEU A 216 -28.41 -10.66 -4.62
N ARG A 217 -28.50 -9.97 -3.48
CA ARG A 217 -28.17 -10.56 -2.17
C ARG A 217 -29.22 -11.60 -1.73
N LEU A 218 -30.50 -11.29 -1.90
CA LEU A 218 -31.60 -12.16 -1.47
C LEU A 218 -31.78 -13.41 -2.33
N ALA A 219 -31.37 -13.37 -3.60
CA ALA A 219 -31.38 -14.55 -4.48
C ALA A 219 -30.59 -15.73 -3.91
N GLN A 220 -29.48 -15.46 -3.19
CA GLN A 220 -28.66 -16.51 -2.55
C GLN A 220 -29.42 -17.26 -1.44
N TYR A 221 -30.39 -16.60 -0.81
CA TYR A 221 -31.25 -17.15 0.24
C TYR A 221 -32.59 -17.70 -0.31
N GLY A 222 -32.78 -17.69 -1.64
CA GLY A 222 -34.03 -18.11 -2.29
C GLY A 222 -35.20 -17.12 -2.16
N LEU A 223 -34.92 -15.90 -1.72
CA LEU A 223 -35.87 -14.81 -1.54
C LEU A 223 -35.80 -13.82 -2.71
N ALA A 224 -36.92 -13.17 -3.01
CA ALA A 224 -37.02 -12.16 -4.06
C ALA A 224 -37.71 -10.90 -3.55
N VAL A 225 -37.17 -9.75 -3.93
CA VAL A 225 -37.76 -8.43 -3.66
C VAL A 225 -38.71 -8.08 -4.79
N VAL A 226 -39.98 -7.85 -4.45
CA VAL A 226 -41.01 -7.45 -5.41
C VAL A 226 -41.00 -5.93 -5.59
N GLN A 227 -40.94 -5.20 -4.47
CA GLN A 227 -41.03 -3.74 -4.46
C GLN A 227 -40.37 -3.20 -3.19
N VAL A 228 -39.75 -2.03 -3.31
CA VAL A 228 -39.25 -1.22 -2.20
C VAL A 228 -40.00 0.10 -2.27
N ASP A 229 -40.63 0.50 -1.17
CA ASP A 229 -41.30 1.78 -1.07
C ASP A 229 -40.70 2.59 0.08
N THR A 230 -40.09 3.73 -0.23
CA THR A 230 -39.70 4.72 0.77
C THR A 230 -40.97 5.35 1.35
N LEU A 231 -41.23 5.18 2.65
CA LEU A 231 -42.40 5.74 3.33
C LEU A 231 -42.15 7.17 3.82
N ALA A 232 -40.97 7.43 4.39
CA ALA A 232 -40.64 8.71 4.99
C ALA A 232 -39.12 8.94 5.07
N LEU A 233 -38.66 10.18 4.82
CA LEU A 233 -37.39 10.70 5.34
C LEU A 233 -37.70 11.91 6.23
N ARG A 234 -37.07 11.99 7.40
CA ARG A 234 -37.35 12.93 8.49
C ARG A 234 -36.07 13.52 9.03
N HIS A 235 -36.08 14.82 9.32
CA HIS A 235 -34.95 15.50 9.96
C HIS A 235 -35.45 16.19 11.23
N ASP A 236 -34.77 15.98 12.36
CA ASP A 236 -35.27 16.32 13.70
C ASP A 236 -35.58 17.82 13.88
N LYS A 237 -34.76 18.71 13.28
CA LYS A 237 -34.99 20.17 13.33
C LYS A 237 -36.21 20.62 12.51
N PHE A 238 -36.65 19.82 11.54
CA PHE A 238 -37.77 20.11 10.64
C PHE A 238 -39.12 19.74 11.27
N ASP A 239 -39.18 18.62 12.00
CA ASP A 239 -40.39 18.11 12.64
C ASP A 239 -40.81 18.91 13.89
N ALA A 240 -39.86 19.56 14.59
CA ALA A 240 -40.16 20.41 15.75
C ALA A 240 -41.13 21.57 15.42
N HIS A 241 -41.26 21.95 14.15
CA HIS A 241 -42.07 23.07 13.69
C HIS A 241 -43.36 22.68 12.93
N GLN A 242 -43.58 21.40 12.59
CA GLN A 242 -44.76 20.93 11.85
C GLN A 242 -45.37 19.65 12.42
N ALA A 243 -46.27 19.78 13.40
CA ALA A 243 -46.96 18.67 14.05
C ALA A 243 -48.02 17.93 13.19
N ARG A 244 -48.03 18.05 11.84
CA ARG A 244 -49.08 17.40 11.03
C ARG A 244 -48.70 16.79 9.68
N ILE A 245 -47.53 17.06 9.10
CA ILE A 245 -47.15 16.51 7.77
C ILE A 245 -45.62 16.24 7.74
N GLY A 246 -45.17 15.21 8.46
CA GLY A 246 -43.74 14.95 8.74
C GLY A 246 -43.04 13.99 7.77
N THR A 247 -42.75 14.45 6.55
CA THR A 247 -41.68 13.88 5.70
C THR A 247 -41.09 14.96 4.78
N LEU A 248 -39.76 14.99 4.60
CA LEU A 248 -39.04 15.79 3.60
C LEU A 248 -39.55 15.57 2.16
N TRP A 249 -40.28 14.47 1.94
CA TRP A 249 -40.79 14.00 0.66
C TRP A 249 -42.31 13.85 0.66
N LEU A 250 -43.06 14.94 0.85
CA LEU A 250 -44.50 14.91 0.56
C LEU A 250 -44.85 15.65 -0.73
N VAL A 251 -45.47 14.86 -1.60
CA VAL A 251 -46.07 15.19 -2.89
C VAL A 251 -47.39 15.94 -2.66
N ALA A 252 -47.63 16.93 -3.53
CA ALA A 252 -48.88 17.62 -3.88
C ALA A 252 -49.34 18.83 -3.01
N ASP A 253 -48.85 20.04 -3.35
CA ASP A 253 -49.65 21.05 -4.08
C ASP A 253 -48.75 22.14 -4.72
N GLU A 254 -49.04 22.52 -5.96
CA GLU A 254 -48.01 22.62 -7.02
C GLU A 254 -47.19 23.92 -7.16
N ARG A 255 -47.56 25.07 -6.57
CA ARG A 255 -46.82 26.33 -6.86
C ARG A 255 -46.64 27.32 -5.72
N HIS A 256 -47.40 27.22 -4.62
CA HIS A 256 -47.24 28.12 -3.47
C HIS A 256 -46.26 27.58 -2.42
N VAL A 257 -46.17 26.25 -2.28
CA VAL A 257 -45.31 25.58 -1.30
C VAL A 257 -43.81 25.74 -1.61
N LYS A 258 -43.40 25.84 -2.88
CA LYS A 258 -41.97 25.97 -3.25
C LYS A 258 -41.33 27.30 -2.85
N LEU A 259 -42.10 28.40 -2.90
CA LEU A 259 -41.62 29.72 -2.50
C LEU A 259 -41.68 29.91 -0.98
N GLU A 260 -42.68 29.32 -0.32
CA GLU A 260 -42.78 29.33 1.13
C GLU A 260 -41.74 28.40 1.78
N HIS A 261 -41.42 27.23 1.20
CA HIS A 261 -40.40 26.32 1.73
C HIS A 261 -38.97 26.86 1.61
N ALA A 262 -38.61 27.49 0.48
CA ALA A 262 -37.29 28.11 0.35
C ALA A 262 -37.13 29.26 1.36
N LYS A 263 -38.18 30.08 1.52
CA LYS A 263 -38.22 31.14 2.54
C LYS A 263 -38.21 30.58 3.96
N GLN A 264 -38.88 29.46 4.22
CA GLN A 264 -38.91 28.80 5.54
C GLN A 264 -37.58 28.11 5.89
N LEU A 265 -36.84 27.61 4.91
CA LEU A 265 -35.47 27.12 5.12
C LEU A 265 -34.50 28.27 5.44
N ASP A 266 -34.68 29.43 4.80
CA ASP A 266 -33.94 30.66 5.11
C ASP A 266 -34.39 31.29 6.45
N GLU A 267 -35.63 31.04 6.90
CA GLU A 267 -36.13 31.44 8.23
C GLU A 267 -35.66 30.52 9.37
N LEU A 268 -35.41 29.23 9.11
CA LEU A 268 -34.99 28.22 10.11
C LEU A 268 -33.48 28.19 10.38
N TYR A 269 -32.70 28.76 9.48
CA TYR A 269 -31.24 28.88 9.57
C TYR A 269 -30.86 30.27 9.10
N ASN A 270 -30.40 31.12 10.03
CA ASN A 270 -29.92 32.45 9.69
C ASN A 270 -28.80 32.36 8.64
N ASP A 271 -28.66 33.37 7.78
CA ASP A 271 -27.58 33.46 6.79
C ASP A 271 -26.19 33.28 7.43
N GLU A 272 -26.03 33.70 8.70
CA GLU A 272 -24.82 33.52 9.49
C GLU A 272 -24.53 32.06 9.85
N GLU A 273 -25.56 31.25 10.14
CA GLU A 273 -25.42 29.82 10.40
C GLU A 273 -25.03 29.08 9.11
N TRP A 274 -25.63 29.45 7.97
CA TRP A 274 -25.24 28.91 6.67
C TRP A 274 -23.82 29.31 6.25
N GLN A 275 -23.38 30.52 6.60
CA GLN A 275 -21.99 30.93 6.38
C GLN A 275 -21.03 30.19 7.31
N ARG A 276 -21.44 29.92 8.56
CA ARG A 276 -20.66 29.15 9.52
C ARG A 276 -20.50 27.69 9.09
N ILE A 277 -21.60 27.04 8.70
CA ILE A 277 -21.59 25.68 8.15
C ILE A 277 -20.68 25.62 6.91
N ARG A 278 -20.77 26.60 5.99
CA ARG A 278 -19.86 26.67 4.83
C ARG A 278 -18.39 26.83 5.18
N ARG A 279 -18.06 27.61 6.22
CA ARG A 279 -16.67 27.75 6.69
C ARG A 279 -16.17 26.47 7.34
N GLU A 280 -16.98 25.86 8.20
CA GLU A 280 -16.66 24.58 8.85
C GLU A 280 -16.51 23.44 7.82
N GLU A 281 -17.34 23.41 6.76
CA GLU A 281 -17.20 22.48 5.64
C GLU A 281 -15.91 22.69 4.85
N GLN A 282 -15.56 23.94 4.52
CA GLN A 282 -14.32 24.25 3.81
C GLN A 282 -13.11 23.85 4.66
N GLU A 283 -13.13 24.13 5.95
CA GLU A 283 -12.08 23.74 6.88
C GLU A 283 -11.97 22.21 7.01
N ASN A 284 -13.09 21.50 7.12
CA ASN A 284 -13.09 20.04 7.22
C ASN A 284 -12.62 19.37 5.92
N ARG A 285 -13.05 19.86 4.74
CA ARG A 285 -12.55 19.36 3.45
C ARG A 285 -11.05 19.60 3.29
N LEU A 286 -10.57 20.78 3.66
CA LEU A 286 -9.14 21.08 3.65
C LEU A 286 -8.37 20.22 4.65
N ARG A 287 -8.94 19.95 5.83
CA ARG A 287 -8.33 19.11 6.86
C ARG A 287 -8.25 17.65 6.42
N TYR A 288 -9.31 17.11 5.83
CA TYR A 288 -9.33 15.76 5.27
C TYR A 288 -8.33 15.62 4.12
N ARG A 289 -8.34 16.54 3.16
CA ARG A 289 -7.36 16.55 2.05
C ARG A 289 -5.92 16.69 2.53
N ARG A 290 -5.66 17.48 3.57
CA ARG A 290 -4.33 17.56 4.21
C ARG A 290 -3.93 16.26 4.92
N GLN A 291 -4.89 15.51 5.46
CA GLN A 291 -4.63 14.21 6.08
C GLN A 291 -4.33 13.14 5.04
N GLU A 292 -5.09 13.08 3.94
CA GLU A 292 -4.81 12.19 2.81
C GLU A 292 -3.42 12.47 2.22
N LEU A 293 -3.12 13.72 1.86
CA LEU A 293 -1.80 14.08 1.33
C LEU A 293 -0.66 13.73 2.31
N ARG A 294 -0.87 13.85 3.63
CA ARG A 294 0.14 13.44 4.61
C ARG A 294 0.31 11.93 4.69
N GLN A 295 -0.77 11.17 4.54
CA GLN A 295 -0.72 9.72 4.51
C GLN A 295 -0.02 9.27 3.23
N ASP A 296 -0.41 9.81 2.08
CA ASP A 296 0.21 9.51 0.79
C ASP A 296 1.70 9.87 0.79
N ASP A 297 2.09 11.06 1.24
CA ASP A 297 3.49 11.47 1.39
C ASP A 297 4.28 10.52 2.30
N SER A 298 3.64 10.00 3.37
CA SER A 298 4.29 9.09 4.31
C SER A 298 4.46 7.69 3.73
N ILE A 299 3.46 7.22 2.97
CA ILE A 299 3.48 5.95 2.28
C ILE A 299 4.51 6.00 1.15
N GLU A 300 4.51 7.03 0.32
CA GLU A 300 5.47 7.21 -0.77
C GLU A 300 6.92 7.28 -0.25
N LYS A 301 7.17 8.00 0.87
CA LYS A 301 8.48 8.01 1.52
C LYS A 301 8.87 6.64 2.07
N ALA A 302 7.93 5.91 2.68
CA ALA A 302 8.18 4.56 3.18
C ALA A 302 8.48 3.58 2.04
N GLU A 303 7.74 3.64 0.95
CA GLU A 303 7.96 2.82 -0.24
C GLU A 303 9.30 3.15 -0.91
N LEU A 304 9.62 4.43 -1.11
CA LEU A 304 10.87 4.86 -1.72
C LEU A 304 12.08 4.47 -0.85
N THR A 305 11.97 4.55 0.48
CA THR A 305 13.03 4.08 1.38
C THR A 305 13.20 2.57 1.37
N LEU A 306 12.11 1.79 1.31
CA LEU A 306 12.16 0.33 1.16
C LEU A 306 12.77 -0.07 -0.19
N GLN A 307 12.31 0.51 -1.30
CA GLN A 307 12.86 0.26 -2.63
C GLN A 307 14.34 0.61 -2.71
N ASN A 308 14.76 1.73 -2.13
CA ASN A 308 16.18 2.10 -2.08
C ASN A 308 17.01 1.12 -1.25
N ALA A 309 16.48 0.63 -0.14
CA ALA A 309 17.15 -0.39 0.69
C ALA A 309 17.26 -1.73 -0.05
N GLU A 310 16.20 -2.19 -0.71
CA GLU A 310 16.21 -3.42 -1.52
C GLU A 310 17.14 -3.31 -2.72
N ARG A 311 17.17 -2.16 -3.40
CA ARG A 311 18.15 -1.87 -4.47
C ARG A 311 19.57 -1.95 -3.94
N LEU A 312 19.87 -1.33 -2.80
CA LEU A 312 21.21 -1.39 -2.22
C LEU A 312 21.62 -2.81 -1.83
N GLN A 313 20.70 -3.58 -1.24
CA GLN A 313 20.96 -4.99 -0.88
C GLN A 313 21.18 -5.87 -2.11
N SER A 314 20.37 -5.70 -3.16
CA SER A 314 20.52 -6.46 -4.41
C SER A 314 21.80 -6.10 -5.16
N LEU A 315 22.22 -4.82 -5.15
CA LEU A 315 23.50 -4.39 -5.70
C LEU A 315 24.66 -5.05 -4.95
N ARG A 316 24.70 -4.99 -3.61
CA ARG A 316 25.75 -5.64 -2.81
C ARG A 316 25.77 -7.16 -2.98
N ALA A 317 24.62 -7.80 -3.00
CA ALA A 317 24.54 -9.25 -3.23
C ALA A 317 25.09 -9.63 -4.61
N ARG A 318 24.80 -8.82 -5.63
CA ARG A 318 25.36 -8.97 -6.98
C ARG A 318 26.88 -8.75 -6.97
N GLU A 319 27.39 -7.73 -6.31
CA GLU A 319 28.83 -7.47 -6.20
C GLU A 319 29.58 -8.64 -5.54
N ILE A 320 29.06 -9.16 -4.42
CA ILE A 320 29.62 -10.34 -3.74
C ILE A 320 29.67 -11.55 -4.69
N ASP A 321 28.60 -11.80 -5.44
CA ASP A 321 28.56 -12.89 -6.42
C ASP A 321 29.56 -12.68 -7.56
N LEU A 322 29.67 -11.46 -8.10
CA LEU A 322 30.65 -11.15 -9.15
C LEU A 322 32.09 -11.32 -8.66
N TYR A 323 32.44 -10.87 -7.45
CA TYR A 323 33.75 -11.13 -6.86
C TYR A 323 33.98 -12.64 -6.63
N GLY A 324 32.97 -13.37 -6.15
CA GLY A 324 33.03 -14.82 -5.99
C GLY A 324 33.33 -15.55 -7.30
N ARG A 325 32.66 -15.16 -8.39
CA ARG A 325 32.91 -15.72 -9.74
C ARG A 325 34.35 -15.51 -10.21
N ILE A 326 34.95 -14.36 -9.89
CA ILE A 326 36.36 -14.05 -10.19
C ILE A 326 37.28 -14.96 -9.37
N VAL A 327 37.07 -15.04 -8.06
CA VAL A 327 37.88 -15.89 -7.16
C VAL A 327 37.85 -17.37 -7.58
N ASP A 328 36.68 -17.87 -7.98
CA ASP A 328 36.47 -19.26 -8.41
C ASP A 328 36.98 -19.57 -9.83
N SER A 329 37.27 -18.55 -10.64
CA SER A 329 37.73 -18.74 -12.02
C SER A 329 39.25 -18.93 -12.10
N LYS A 330 39.69 -19.89 -12.92
CA LYS A 330 41.12 -20.20 -13.09
C LYS A 330 41.80 -19.28 -14.09
N SER A 331 41.03 -18.61 -14.95
CA SER A 331 41.54 -17.71 -15.99
C SER A 331 40.58 -16.54 -16.25
N ARG A 332 41.13 -15.46 -16.80
CA ARG A 332 40.40 -14.26 -17.23
C ARG A 332 39.21 -14.60 -18.15
N LYS A 333 39.42 -15.46 -19.14
CA LYS A 333 38.37 -15.86 -20.10
C LYS A 333 37.19 -16.53 -19.40
N GLN A 334 37.46 -17.38 -18.40
CA GLN A 334 36.42 -18.06 -17.63
C GLN A 334 35.60 -17.08 -16.75
N ALA A 335 36.22 -16.02 -16.23
CA ALA A 335 35.51 -14.97 -15.49
C ALA A 335 34.57 -14.15 -16.39
N LEU A 336 35.04 -13.83 -17.61
CA LEU A 336 34.23 -13.13 -18.62
C LEU A 336 33.03 -13.97 -19.06
N GLU A 337 33.22 -15.28 -19.30
CA GLU A 337 32.13 -16.21 -19.62
C GLU A 337 31.10 -16.32 -18.49
N ARG A 338 31.54 -16.17 -17.23
CA ARG A 338 30.67 -16.12 -16.05
C ARG A 338 30.03 -14.75 -15.82
N GLY A 339 30.23 -13.77 -16.72
CA GLY A 339 29.60 -12.46 -16.66
C GLY A 339 30.19 -11.50 -15.63
N ALA A 340 31.44 -11.71 -15.18
CA ALA A 340 32.14 -10.82 -14.25
C ALA A 340 32.95 -9.71 -14.94
N GLY A 341 32.67 -9.42 -16.21
CA GLY A 341 33.52 -8.55 -17.04
C GLY A 341 33.67 -7.12 -16.54
N ASP A 342 32.59 -6.51 -16.05
CA ASP A 342 32.63 -5.13 -15.57
C ASP A 342 33.57 -4.98 -14.37
N ILE A 343 33.43 -5.86 -13.37
CA ILE A 343 34.28 -5.88 -12.17
C ILE A 343 35.72 -6.26 -12.52
N VAL A 344 35.94 -7.21 -13.45
CA VAL A 344 37.30 -7.54 -13.91
C VAL A 344 37.98 -6.32 -14.53
N ASN A 345 37.28 -5.57 -15.38
CA ASN A 345 37.82 -4.35 -16.00
C ASN A 345 38.13 -3.27 -14.97
N GLU A 346 37.27 -3.09 -13.96
CA GLU A 346 37.51 -2.15 -12.86
C GLU A 346 38.77 -2.52 -12.07
N LEU A 347 38.90 -3.79 -11.66
CA LEU A 347 40.07 -4.27 -10.92
C LEU A 347 41.36 -4.22 -11.77
N GLU A 348 41.27 -4.51 -13.07
CA GLU A 348 42.38 -4.35 -14.01
C GLU A 348 42.82 -2.89 -14.10
N HIS A 349 41.87 -1.95 -14.15
CA HIS A 349 42.18 -0.53 -14.19
C HIS A 349 42.81 -0.04 -12.87
N GLU A 350 42.36 -0.55 -11.72
CA GLU A 350 42.99 -0.28 -10.42
C GLU A 350 44.44 -0.79 -10.36
N LEU A 351 44.69 -2.02 -10.84
CA LEU A 351 46.06 -2.58 -10.92
C LEU A 351 46.95 -1.83 -11.92
N ALA A 352 46.40 -1.44 -13.08
CA ALA A 352 47.13 -0.70 -14.10
C ALA A 352 47.56 0.68 -13.61
N LYS A 353 46.69 1.40 -12.87
CA LYS A 353 47.03 2.67 -12.22
C LYS A 353 48.20 2.55 -11.25
N LYS A 354 48.36 1.39 -10.62
CA LYS A 354 49.42 1.12 -9.62
C LYS A 354 50.70 0.56 -10.23
N GLY A 355 50.81 0.49 -11.56
CA GLY A 355 52.05 0.13 -12.26
C GLY A 355 52.40 -1.37 -12.22
N ALA A 356 51.45 -2.25 -11.91
CA ALA A 356 51.66 -3.69 -11.84
C ALA A 356 51.57 -4.42 -13.22
N ALA A 357 51.35 -3.68 -14.31
CA ALA A 357 50.91 -4.20 -15.62
C ALA A 357 52.04 -4.72 -16.55
N ARG A 358 53.13 -5.30 -16.01
CA ARG A 358 54.26 -5.79 -16.83
C ARG A 358 54.82 -7.13 -16.37
N GLU A 359 53.98 -8.02 -15.87
CA GLU A 359 54.35 -9.39 -15.54
C GLU A 359 53.57 -10.39 -16.41
N ASP A 360 53.85 -11.69 -16.27
CA ASP A 360 53.16 -12.76 -17.00
C ASP A 360 51.63 -12.74 -16.75
N GLU A 361 50.81 -13.03 -17.77
CA GLU A 361 49.34 -13.00 -17.66
C GLU A 361 48.78 -13.85 -16.49
N SER A 362 49.50 -14.91 -16.09
CA SER A 362 49.09 -15.76 -14.96
C SER A 362 49.31 -15.13 -13.58
N THR A 363 50.35 -14.30 -13.41
CA THR A 363 50.60 -13.61 -12.14
C THR A 363 49.66 -12.42 -11.99
N GLU A 364 49.42 -11.69 -13.08
CA GLU A 364 48.40 -10.63 -13.15
C GLU A 364 47.00 -11.18 -12.77
N TRP A 365 46.64 -12.35 -13.29
CA TRP A 365 45.39 -13.02 -12.90
C TRP A 365 45.34 -13.45 -11.42
N ALA A 366 46.47 -13.93 -10.87
CA ALA A 366 46.54 -14.26 -9.45
C ALA A 366 46.38 -13.01 -8.57
N HIS A 367 46.95 -11.87 -8.98
CA HIS A 367 46.80 -10.58 -8.30
C HIS A 367 45.35 -10.08 -8.35
N LEU A 368 44.69 -10.15 -9.51
CA LEU A 368 43.27 -9.81 -9.64
C LEU A 368 42.37 -10.64 -8.73
N ARG A 369 42.61 -11.96 -8.64
CA ARG A 369 41.83 -12.83 -7.74
C ARG A 369 42.04 -12.50 -6.26
N HIS A 370 43.26 -12.15 -5.86
CA HIS A 370 43.54 -11.77 -4.49
C HIS A 370 42.86 -10.45 -4.13
N LEU A 371 42.90 -9.46 -5.03
CA LEU A 371 42.20 -8.19 -4.87
C LEU A 371 40.68 -8.39 -4.78
N ALA A 372 40.10 -9.20 -5.66
CA ALA A 372 38.69 -9.59 -5.60
C ALA A 372 38.34 -10.28 -4.28
N GLN A 373 39.21 -11.13 -3.75
CA GLN A 373 38.98 -11.80 -2.46
C GLN A 373 38.96 -10.81 -1.28
N LEU A 374 39.83 -9.80 -1.29
CA LEU A 374 39.85 -8.77 -0.25
C LEU A 374 38.56 -7.93 -0.28
N ARG A 375 38.11 -7.51 -1.47
CA ARG A 375 36.87 -6.75 -1.67
C ARG A 375 35.62 -7.58 -1.36
N MET A 376 35.62 -8.86 -1.73
CA MET A 376 34.52 -9.76 -1.38
C MET A 376 34.35 -9.89 0.14
N ARG A 377 35.46 -10.00 0.89
CA ARG A 377 35.40 -10.11 2.36
C ARG A 377 34.82 -8.85 2.99
N THR A 378 35.12 -7.67 2.46
CA THR A 378 34.61 -6.40 3.01
C THR A 378 33.12 -6.25 2.76
N GLU A 379 32.68 -6.52 1.53
CA GLU A 379 31.25 -6.50 1.20
C GLU A 379 30.45 -7.53 2.01
N LEU A 380 31.02 -8.73 2.25
CA LEU A 380 30.41 -9.73 3.13
C LEU A 380 30.32 -9.26 4.59
N GLU A 381 31.38 -8.64 5.13
CA GLU A 381 31.37 -8.08 6.50
C GLU A 381 30.26 -7.02 6.64
N VAL A 382 30.18 -6.08 5.69
CA VAL A 382 29.18 -5.00 5.68
C VAL A 382 27.76 -5.56 5.50
N ALA A 383 27.57 -6.52 4.61
CA ALA A 383 26.28 -7.16 4.38
C ALA A 383 25.78 -7.94 5.60
N GLN A 384 26.67 -8.67 6.30
CA GLN A 384 26.31 -9.42 7.51
C GLN A 384 25.90 -8.48 8.66
N GLN A 385 26.66 -7.40 8.88
CA GLN A 385 26.33 -6.41 9.90
C GLN A 385 24.99 -5.73 9.61
N GLY A 386 24.77 -5.28 8.36
CA GLY A 386 23.51 -4.67 7.95
C GLY A 386 22.31 -5.62 8.10
N ALA A 387 22.48 -6.90 7.78
CA ALA A 387 21.40 -7.89 7.93
C ALA A 387 21.01 -8.13 9.41
N LEU A 388 21.97 -8.10 10.34
CA LEU A 388 21.69 -8.25 11.77
C LEU A 388 20.93 -7.04 12.32
N GLU A 389 21.36 -5.83 11.99
CA GLU A 389 20.69 -4.58 12.40
C GLU A 389 19.26 -4.51 11.86
N MET A 390 19.07 -4.85 10.58
CA MET A 390 17.73 -4.86 9.97
C MET A 390 16.80 -5.89 10.62
N ARG A 391 17.30 -7.08 11.00
CA ARG A 391 16.49 -8.07 11.72
C ARG A 391 16.05 -7.57 13.10
N GLN A 392 16.94 -6.89 13.83
CA GLN A 392 16.61 -6.32 15.14
C GLN A 392 15.54 -5.24 15.03
N LEU A 393 15.70 -4.31 14.08
CA LEU A 393 14.71 -3.26 13.82
C LEU A 393 13.37 -3.83 13.35
N ALA A 394 13.39 -4.87 12.50
CA ALA A 394 12.17 -5.53 12.04
C ALA A 394 11.40 -6.20 13.20
N GLN A 395 12.11 -6.88 14.12
CA GLN A 395 11.51 -7.48 15.32
C GLN A 395 10.87 -6.41 16.22
N GLN A 396 11.55 -5.28 16.42
CA GLN A 396 11.03 -4.16 17.21
C GLN A 396 9.76 -3.58 16.57
N ARG A 397 9.78 -3.30 15.26
CA ARG A 397 8.61 -2.79 14.52
C ARG A 397 7.43 -3.75 14.57
N PHE A 398 7.68 -5.04 14.35
CA PHE A 398 6.63 -6.04 14.38
C PHE A 398 5.96 -6.12 15.77
N SER A 399 6.77 -6.17 16.83
CA SER A 399 6.24 -6.17 18.21
C SER A 399 5.45 -4.90 18.52
N HIS A 400 5.87 -3.76 17.98
CA HIS A 400 5.17 -2.49 18.14
C HIS A 400 3.84 -2.43 17.36
N GLN A 401 3.83 -2.88 16.10
CA GLN A 401 2.61 -2.97 15.29
C GLN A 401 1.57 -3.88 15.95
N LEU A 402 2.01 -5.01 16.51
CA LEU A 402 1.13 -5.89 17.27
C LEU A 402 0.53 -5.19 18.49
N LEU A 403 1.34 -4.42 19.23
CA LEU A 403 0.87 -3.64 20.38
C LEU A 403 -0.14 -2.55 19.96
N GLN A 404 0.09 -1.85 18.85
CA GLN A 404 -0.87 -0.88 18.31
C GLN A 404 -2.20 -1.54 17.93
N GLN A 405 -2.17 -2.68 17.23
CA GLN A 405 -3.39 -3.43 16.89
C GLN A 405 -4.14 -3.90 18.14
N GLN A 406 -3.42 -4.36 19.17
CA GLN A 406 -4.04 -4.72 20.45
C GLN A 406 -4.71 -3.52 21.13
N ILE A 407 -4.09 -2.33 21.10
CA ILE A 407 -4.70 -1.11 21.66
C ILE A 407 -5.95 -0.74 20.85
N GLN A 408 -5.90 -0.77 19.52
CA GLN A 408 -7.05 -0.49 18.67
C GLN A 408 -8.22 -1.46 18.94
N ASN A 409 -7.93 -2.76 19.06
CA ASN A 409 -8.93 -3.77 19.40
C ASN A 409 -9.54 -3.52 20.79
N LYS A 410 -8.72 -3.12 21.78
CA LYS A 410 -9.21 -2.76 23.12
C LYS A 410 -10.05 -1.48 23.11
N ILE A 411 -9.72 -0.50 22.27
CA ILE A 411 -10.54 0.72 22.11
C ILE A 411 -11.90 0.33 21.51
N ALA A 412 -11.92 -0.51 20.48
CA ALA A 412 -13.15 -1.01 19.88
C ALA A 412 -14.02 -1.78 20.91
N GLN A 413 -13.40 -2.61 21.76
CA GLN A 413 -14.09 -3.31 22.84
C GLN A 413 -14.62 -2.35 23.91
N ALA A 414 -13.83 -1.35 24.33
CA ALA A 414 -14.22 -0.37 25.33
C ALA A 414 -15.40 0.51 24.86
N LEU A 415 -15.56 0.72 23.55
CA LEU A 415 -16.71 1.44 22.99
C LEU A 415 -18.04 0.70 23.22
N GLY A 416 -18.01 -0.63 23.39
CA GLY A 416 -19.18 -1.47 23.67
C GLY A 416 -19.57 -1.57 25.15
N ILE A 417 -18.85 -0.91 26.07
CA ILE A 417 -19.20 -0.88 27.50
C ILE A 417 -20.42 0.02 27.71
N GLU A 418 -21.48 -0.52 28.30
CA GLU A 418 -22.73 0.20 28.58
C GLU A 418 -22.58 1.25 29.70
N ASP A 419 -21.78 0.95 30.72
CA ASP A 419 -21.48 1.87 31.82
C ASP A 419 -20.63 3.07 31.34
N GLU A 420 -21.22 4.26 31.21
CA GLU A 420 -20.52 5.45 30.70
C GLU A 420 -19.28 5.85 31.52
N SER A 421 -19.34 5.76 32.85
CA SER A 421 -18.23 6.14 33.72
C SER A 421 -17.03 5.20 33.57
N ARG A 422 -17.29 3.90 33.42
CA ARG A 422 -16.27 2.88 33.15
C ARG A 422 -15.70 3.02 31.74
N LYS A 423 -16.57 3.21 30.74
CA LYS A 423 -16.18 3.49 29.35
C LYS A 423 -15.24 4.70 29.25
N ARG A 424 -15.58 5.82 29.89
CA ARG A 424 -14.73 7.03 29.90
C ARG A 424 -13.37 6.78 30.57
N ALA A 425 -13.35 6.07 31.70
CA ALA A 425 -12.10 5.75 32.41
C ALA A 425 -11.21 4.79 31.61
N GLU A 426 -11.78 3.79 30.94
CA GLU A 426 -11.05 2.82 30.13
C GLU A 426 -10.54 3.43 28.82
N LEU A 427 -11.35 4.23 28.13
CA LEU A 427 -10.92 4.98 26.95
C LEU A 427 -9.80 5.96 27.30
N ALA A 428 -9.87 6.66 28.43
CA ALA A 428 -8.79 7.55 28.86
C ALA A 428 -7.46 6.80 29.06
N ARG A 429 -7.50 5.61 29.69
CA ARG A 429 -6.30 4.75 29.84
C ARG A 429 -5.78 4.26 28.49
N LEU A 430 -6.66 3.85 27.58
CA LEU A 430 -6.27 3.36 26.26
C LEU A 430 -5.72 4.49 25.37
N HIS A 431 -6.25 5.70 25.47
CA HIS A 431 -5.70 6.87 24.78
C HIS A 431 -4.31 7.25 25.30
N GLN A 432 -4.07 7.15 26.61
CA GLN A 432 -2.72 7.31 27.18
C GLN A 432 -1.76 6.22 26.67
N ALA A 433 -2.21 4.97 26.60
CA ALA A 433 -1.42 3.88 26.02
C ALA A 433 -1.14 4.09 24.52
N GLN A 434 -2.10 4.62 23.76
CA GLN A 434 -1.93 4.98 22.35
C GLN A 434 -0.90 6.12 22.18
N GLN A 435 -0.95 7.16 23.03
CA GLN A 435 0.02 8.25 23.01
C GLN A 435 1.44 7.73 23.30
N ALA A 436 1.61 6.92 24.35
CA ALA A 436 2.89 6.29 24.67
C ALA A 436 3.39 5.36 23.54
N ALA A 437 2.49 4.66 22.84
CA ALA A 437 2.84 3.88 21.66
C ALA A 437 3.34 4.78 20.52
N ASN A 438 2.65 5.88 20.23
CA ASN A 438 3.07 6.83 19.19
C ASN A 438 4.43 7.48 19.53
N GLU A 439 4.68 7.80 20.81
CA GLU A 439 5.99 8.30 21.25
C GLU A 439 7.09 7.25 21.07
N ARG A 440 6.80 5.97 21.36
CA ARG A 440 7.74 4.88 21.10
C ARG A 440 7.98 4.67 19.60
N GLN A 441 6.98 4.89 18.75
CA GLN A 441 7.14 4.89 17.29
C GLN A 441 8.13 5.96 16.83
N ALA A 442 7.93 7.21 17.26
CA ALA A 442 8.86 8.29 16.96
C ALA A 442 10.27 8.02 17.50
N ALA A 443 10.39 7.40 18.68
CA ALA A 443 11.68 6.98 19.22
C ALA A 443 12.36 5.90 18.35
N MET A 444 11.61 4.90 17.86
CA MET A 444 12.14 3.87 16.95
C MET A 444 12.57 4.45 15.60
N GLU A 445 11.84 5.42 15.06
CA GLU A 445 12.24 6.14 13.83
C GLU A 445 13.55 6.91 14.06
N ALA A 446 13.70 7.56 15.22
CA ALA A 446 14.96 8.21 15.60
C ALA A 446 16.11 7.20 15.83
N GLU A 447 15.84 6.05 16.45
CA GLU A 447 16.80 4.94 16.60
C GLU A 447 17.23 4.40 15.22
N GLN A 448 16.30 4.25 14.27
CA GLN A 448 16.59 3.85 12.90
C GLN A 448 17.49 4.85 12.18
N HIS A 449 17.21 6.16 12.29
CA HIS A 449 18.08 7.18 11.69
C HIS A 449 19.49 7.14 12.26
N LYS A 450 19.64 6.90 13.57
CA LYS A 450 20.95 6.70 14.21
C LYS A 450 21.63 5.42 13.72
N ALA A 451 20.88 4.32 13.61
CA ALA A 451 21.39 3.04 13.09
C ALA A 451 21.85 3.16 11.64
N GLN A 452 21.12 3.89 10.78
CA GLN A 452 21.54 4.17 9.41
C GLN A 452 22.88 4.92 9.38
N TRP A 453 23.02 5.96 10.20
CA TRP A 453 24.30 6.67 10.34
C TRP A 453 25.42 5.76 10.85
N GLN A 454 25.17 4.94 11.86
CA GLN A 454 26.14 3.99 12.40
C GLN A 454 26.56 2.97 11.33
N SER A 455 25.62 2.42 10.57
CA SER A 455 25.90 1.49 9.47
C SER A 455 26.81 2.10 8.39
N LEU A 456 26.62 3.39 8.07
CA LEU A 456 27.49 4.13 7.15
C LEU A 456 28.89 4.31 7.74
N THR A 457 29.00 4.62 9.03
CA THR A 457 30.31 4.73 9.69
C THR A 457 31.05 3.39 9.73
N LEU A 458 30.34 2.29 9.96
CA LEU A 458 30.90 0.93 9.96
C LEU A 458 31.33 0.52 8.55
N ALA A 459 30.53 0.82 7.53
CA ALA A 459 30.90 0.59 6.13
C ALA A 459 32.16 1.38 5.75
N ASN A 460 32.23 2.67 6.09
CA ASN A 460 33.42 3.48 5.88
C ASN A 460 34.65 2.92 6.63
N ALA A 461 34.47 2.42 7.86
CA ALA A 461 35.54 1.77 8.59
C ALA A 461 35.96 0.43 7.97
N ALA A 462 35.03 -0.34 7.39
CA ALA A 462 35.33 -1.56 6.65
C ALA A 462 36.14 -1.26 5.39
N HIS A 463 35.78 -0.22 4.62
CA HIS A 463 36.56 0.22 3.46
C HIS A 463 37.93 0.81 3.82
N LYS A 464 38.08 1.43 5.01
CA LYS A 464 39.42 1.81 5.50
C LYS A 464 40.30 0.59 5.76
N ARG A 465 39.77 -0.42 6.46
CA ARG A 465 40.47 -1.69 6.70
C ARG A 465 40.75 -2.45 5.41
N GLU A 466 39.88 -2.32 4.41
CA GLU A 466 40.12 -2.82 3.05
C GLU A 466 41.32 -2.14 2.40
N ALA A 467 41.37 -0.80 2.40
CA ALA A 467 42.47 -0.05 1.83
C ALA A 467 43.80 -0.38 2.53
N GLU A 468 43.79 -0.54 3.86
CA GLU A 468 44.94 -1.00 4.64
C GLU A 468 45.41 -2.40 4.20
N ARG A 469 44.48 -3.38 4.10
CA ARG A 469 44.81 -4.74 3.63
C ARG A 469 45.35 -4.76 2.19
N ILE A 470 44.83 -3.91 1.32
CA ILE A 470 45.32 -3.76 -0.05
C ILE A 470 46.73 -3.15 -0.04
N ALA A 471 46.98 -2.13 0.78
CA ALA A 471 48.31 -1.52 0.91
C ALA A 471 49.34 -2.51 1.48
N GLU A 472 49.00 -3.25 2.54
CA GLU A 472 49.86 -4.31 3.11
C GLU A 472 50.21 -5.38 2.07
N TRP A 473 49.22 -5.82 1.29
CA TRP A 473 49.42 -6.78 0.21
C TRP A 473 50.32 -6.21 -0.91
N GLU A 474 50.14 -4.93 -1.26
CA GLU A 474 50.99 -4.23 -2.23
C GLU A 474 52.44 -4.09 -1.74
N GLU A 475 52.65 -3.80 -0.46
CA GLU A 475 53.97 -3.79 0.17
C GLU A 475 54.61 -5.17 0.13
N GLN A 476 53.86 -6.24 0.40
CA GLN A 476 54.34 -7.62 0.27
C GLN A 476 54.79 -7.93 -1.16
N LEU A 477 53.99 -7.56 -2.16
CA LEU A 477 54.37 -7.70 -3.58
C LEU A 477 55.63 -6.90 -3.92
N ALA A 478 55.74 -5.67 -3.41
CA ALA A 478 56.94 -4.86 -3.62
C ALA A 478 58.19 -5.46 -2.96
N LEU A 479 58.03 -6.05 -1.77
CA LEU A 479 59.12 -6.76 -1.07
C LEU A 479 59.52 -8.03 -1.81
N ASP A 480 58.57 -8.81 -2.34
CA ASP A 480 58.88 -10.01 -3.10
C ASP A 480 59.56 -9.68 -4.43
N ARG A 481 59.14 -8.63 -5.14
CA ARG A 481 59.88 -8.10 -6.29
C ARG A 481 61.31 -7.68 -5.94
N LYS A 482 61.51 -7.00 -4.81
CA LYS A 482 62.85 -6.65 -4.32
C LYS A 482 63.69 -7.90 -4.02
N ARG A 483 63.10 -8.93 -3.42
CA ARG A 483 63.77 -10.21 -3.14
C ARG A 483 64.16 -10.93 -4.42
N ASP A 484 63.30 -10.94 -5.43
CA ASP A 484 63.58 -11.58 -6.71
C ASP A 484 64.66 -10.83 -7.48
N LEU A 485 64.62 -9.49 -7.50
CA LEU A 485 65.71 -8.67 -8.04
C LEU A 485 67.04 -8.97 -7.35
N LEU A 486 67.06 -9.01 -6.01
CA LEU A 486 68.25 -9.39 -5.24
C LEU A 486 68.74 -10.80 -5.56
N ARG A 487 67.85 -11.78 -5.79
CA ARG A 487 68.26 -13.11 -6.25
C ARG A 487 68.88 -13.06 -7.65
N THR A 488 68.29 -12.30 -8.58
CA THR A 488 68.84 -12.18 -9.94
C THR A 488 70.19 -11.46 -9.94
N ASP A 489 70.37 -10.46 -9.09
CA ASP A 489 71.64 -9.74 -8.97
C ASP A 489 72.69 -10.61 -8.26
N MET A 490 72.31 -11.37 -7.23
CA MET A 490 73.20 -12.39 -6.65
C MET A 490 73.65 -13.43 -7.68
N LEU A 491 72.77 -13.87 -8.58
CA LEU A 491 73.13 -14.80 -9.65
C LEU A 491 74.12 -14.17 -10.65
N LYS A 492 73.92 -12.89 -11.02
CA LYS A 492 74.87 -12.14 -11.86
C LYS A 492 76.22 -11.94 -11.15
N ASP A 493 76.20 -11.62 -9.86
CA ASP A 493 77.41 -11.45 -9.05
C ASP A 493 78.17 -12.77 -8.90
N THR A 494 77.48 -13.91 -8.77
CA THR A 494 78.14 -15.22 -8.79
C THR A 494 78.74 -15.55 -10.16
N GLY A 495 78.12 -15.12 -11.25
CA GLY A 495 78.70 -15.21 -12.59
C GLY A 495 79.98 -14.37 -12.72
N ALA A 496 79.92 -13.10 -12.28
CA ALA A 496 81.07 -12.21 -12.28
C ALA A 496 82.23 -12.70 -11.39
N LYS A 497 81.92 -13.38 -10.27
CA LYS A 497 82.92 -14.04 -9.41
C LYS A 497 83.53 -15.28 -10.08
N ALA A 498 82.74 -16.09 -10.77
CA ALA A 498 83.26 -17.22 -11.54
C ALA A 498 84.22 -16.75 -12.66
N ASP A 499 83.89 -15.66 -13.34
CA ASP A 499 84.78 -15.05 -14.35
C ASP A 499 86.09 -14.54 -13.71
N ALA A 500 86.02 -13.93 -12.53
CA ALA A 500 87.20 -13.50 -11.78
C ALA A 500 88.07 -14.67 -11.28
N GLU A 501 87.46 -15.79 -10.88
CA GLU A 501 88.17 -17.02 -10.52
C GLU A 501 88.84 -17.68 -11.73
N GLU A 502 88.22 -17.65 -12.90
CA GLU A 502 88.82 -18.14 -14.16
C GLU A 502 90.08 -17.33 -14.52
N ILE A 503 90.05 -16.01 -14.33
CA ILE A 503 91.20 -15.12 -14.51
C ILE A 503 92.32 -15.47 -13.51
N ASN A 504 91.99 -15.74 -12.25
CA ASN A 504 92.97 -16.15 -11.24
C ASN A 504 93.60 -17.51 -11.56
N GLN A 505 92.84 -18.47 -12.09
CA GLN A 505 93.38 -19.75 -12.56
C GLN A 505 94.32 -19.58 -13.76
N LYS A 506 94.05 -18.63 -14.66
CA LYS A 506 94.98 -18.24 -15.74
C LYS A 506 96.28 -17.63 -15.19
N ILE A 507 96.21 -16.82 -14.13
CA ILE A 507 97.40 -16.28 -13.45
C ILE A 507 98.22 -17.41 -12.78
N GLU A 508 97.56 -18.36 -12.14
CA GLU A 508 98.24 -19.50 -11.51
C GLU A 508 98.90 -20.44 -12.55
N THR A 509 98.26 -20.68 -13.69
CA THR A 509 98.85 -21.48 -14.77
C THR A 509 100.03 -20.77 -15.42
N LEU A 510 99.99 -19.44 -15.60
CA LEU A 510 101.12 -18.63 -16.04
C LEU A 510 102.29 -18.64 -15.03
N ARG A 511 101.99 -18.63 -13.71
CA ARG A 511 103.01 -18.79 -12.64
C ARG A 511 103.66 -20.17 -12.65
N ARG A 512 102.91 -21.23 -12.95
CA ARG A 512 103.44 -22.61 -13.05
C ARG A 512 104.19 -22.89 -14.36
N GLY A 513 103.91 -22.13 -15.42
CA GLY A 513 104.55 -22.26 -16.75
C GLY A 513 105.89 -21.54 -16.92
N GLY A 514 106.39 -20.84 -15.90
CA GLY A 514 107.69 -20.13 -15.98
C GLY A 514 107.70 -18.91 -16.90
N ALA A 515 106.55 -18.26 -17.11
CA ALA A 515 106.46 -17.05 -17.90
C ALA A 515 107.10 -15.85 -17.18
N GLN A 516 107.68 -14.92 -17.96
CA GLN A 516 108.42 -13.74 -17.49
C GLN A 516 107.63 -12.94 -16.44
N GLN A 517 108.30 -12.54 -15.36
CA GLN A 517 107.77 -11.76 -14.22
C GLN A 517 106.98 -10.52 -14.65
N ASP A 518 107.29 -9.95 -15.81
CA ASP A 518 106.62 -8.79 -16.38
C ASP A 518 105.14 -9.04 -16.71
N SER A 519 104.78 -10.25 -17.16
CA SER A 519 103.38 -10.60 -17.46
C SER A 519 102.53 -10.71 -16.18
N ILE A 520 103.10 -11.26 -15.10
CA ILE A 520 102.45 -11.36 -13.79
C ILE A 520 102.29 -9.96 -13.18
N ALA A 521 103.32 -9.11 -13.27
CA ALA A 521 103.25 -7.74 -12.79
C ALA A 521 102.20 -6.90 -13.54
N GLN A 522 102.02 -7.13 -14.85
CA GLN A 522 100.96 -6.50 -15.63
C GLN A 522 99.57 -6.95 -15.19
N HIS A 523 99.37 -8.24 -14.89
CA HIS A 523 98.07 -8.76 -14.40
C HIS A 523 97.77 -8.30 -12.97
N GLU A 524 98.76 -8.24 -12.07
CA GLU A 524 98.58 -7.66 -10.73
C GLU A 524 98.29 -6.17 -10.79
N LYS A 525 98.90 -5.44 -11.74
CA LYS A 525 98.57 -4.04 -11.99
C LYS A 525 97.13 -3.91 -12.47
N LEU A 526 96.69 -4.77 -13.40
CA LEU A 526 95.30 -4.80 -13.86
C LEU A 526 94.32 -5.06 -12.71
N LEU A 527 94.60 -6.01 -11.83
CA LEU A 527 93.77 -6.28 -10.65
C LEU A 527 93.70 -5.07 -9.70
N ARG A 528 94.81 -4.38 -9.45
CA ARG A 528 94.80 -3.16 -8.61
C ARG A 528 94.03 -2.02 -9.24
N THR A 529 94.09 -1.87 -10.57
CA THR A 529 93.25 -0.89 -11.28
C THR A 529 91.79 -1.29 -11.26
N ILE A 530 91.46 -2.57 -11.43
CA ILE A 530 90.08 -3.08 -11.34
C ILE A 530 89.51 -2.89 -9.92
N ASP A 531 90.30 -3.11 -8.88
CA ASP A 531 89.91 -2.88 -7.49
C ASP A 531 89.76 -1.38 -7.17
N ALA A 532 90.65 -0.54 -7.69
CA ALA A 532 90.57 0.91 -7.53
C ALA A 532 89.36 1.49 -8.26
N ASP A 533 89.12 1.06 -9.51
CA ASP A 533 87.94 1.40 -10.29
C ASP A 533 86.68 0.89 -9.58
N GLY A 534 86.66 -0.35 -9.10
CA GLY A 534 85.53 -0.91 -8.35
C GLY A 534 85.21 -0.19 -7.04
N ARG A 535 86.19 0.46 -6.40
CA ARG A 535 85.95 1.37 -5.25
C ARG A 535 85.42 2.71 -5.71
N HIS A 536 85.97 3.27 -6.79
CA HIS A 536 85.53 4.54 -7.36
C HIS A 536 84.09 4.46 -7.88
N THR A 537 83.71 3.37 -8.56
CA THR A 537 82.35 3.15 -9.06
C THR A 537 81.34 3.01 -7.93
N ARG A 538 81.70 2.32 -6.84
CA ARG A 538 80.83 2.21 -5.65
C ARG A 538 80.65 3.56 -4.96
N GLN A 539 81.70 4.36 -4.87
CA GLN A 539 81.64 5.69 -4.28
C GLN A 539 80.83 6.67 -5.16
N SER A 540 80.98 6.61 -6.49
CA SER A 540 80.18 7.43 -7.40
C SER A 540 78.70 7.04 -7.37
N GLN A 541 78.39 5.73 -7.33
CA GLN A 541 77.03 5.24 -7.19
C GLN A 541 76.39 5.65 -5.86
N GLN A 542 77.14 5.64 -4.75
CA GLN A 542 76.63 6.15 -3.47
C GLN A 542 76.29 7.63 -3.54
N ILE A 543 77.15 8.45 -4.16
CA ILE A 543 76.90 9.88 -4.34
C ILE A 543 75.68 10.12 -5.25
N GLU A 544 75.51 9.32 -6.30
CA GLU A 544 74.35 9.38 -7.20
C GLU A 544 73.06 8.99 -6.46
N LEU A 545 73.06 7.91 -5.68
CA LEU A 545 71.92 7.48 -4.87
C LEU A 545 71.54 8.55 -3.84
N GLU A 546 72.51 9.12 -3.11
CA GLU A 546 72.25 10.22 -2.17
C GLU A 546 71.70 11.46 -2.87
N ALA A 547 72.16 11.76 -4.09
CA ALA A 547 71.65 12.87 -4.89
C ALA A 547 70.23 12.61 -5.39
N GLU A 548 69.90 11.38 -5.78
CA GLU A 548 68.56 10.97 -6.19
C GLU A 548 67.58 10.98 -5.01
N GLU A 549 67.98 10.46 -3.84
CA GLU A 549 67.19 10.51 -2.60
C GLU A 549 66.85 11.96 -2.23
N ARG A 550 67.83 12.88 -2.31
CA ARG A 550 67.58 14.31 -2.08
C ARG A 550 66.62 14.91 -3.10
N ARG A 551 66.72 14.52 -4.39
CA ARG A 551 65.76 14.96 -5.43
C ARG A 551 64.37 14.37 -5.22
N HIS A 552 64.25 13.16 -4.70
CA HIS A 552 62.98 12.54 -4.37
C HIS A 552 62.34 13.20 -3.14
N ALA A 553 63.12 13.49 -2.11
CA ALA A 553 62.65 14.23 -0.93
C ALA A 553 62.17 15.64 -1.28
N LEU A 554 62.91 16.37 -2.13
CA LEU A 554 62.48 17.69 -2.61
C LEU A 554 61.19 17.61 -3.44
N ARG A 555 61.08 16.62 -4.34
CA ARG A 555 59.85 16.41 -5.14
C ARG A 555 58.64 16.07 -4.27
N GLN A 556 58.83 15.28 -3.21
CA GLN A 556 57.76 14.98 -2.26
C GLN A 556 57.30 16.24 -1.52
N GLN A 557 58.24 17.06 -1.04
CA GLN A 557 57.92 18.33 -0.39
C GLN A 557 57.19 19.30 -1.33
N GLU A 558 57.59 19.39 -2.60
CA GLU A 558 56.91 20.19 -3.62
C GLU A 558 55.50 19.67 -3.91
N GLN A 559 55.31 18.35 -4.00
CA GLN A 559 53.99 17.75 -4.19
C GLN A 559 53.07 17.97 -2.98
N GLU A 560 53.58 17.83 -1.76
CA GLU A 560 52.82 18.12 -0.54
C GLU A 560 52.43 19.59 -0.46
N ALA A 561 53.34 20.51 -0.81
CA ALA A 561 53.06 21.94 -0.86
C ALA A 561 52.00 22.28 -1.92
N ALA A 562 52.10 21.69 -3.12
CA ALA A 562 51.11 21.86 -4.18
C ALA A 562 49.74 21.34 -3.77
N TRP A 563 49.69 20.16 -3.14
CA TRP A 563 48.46 19.56 -2.64
C TRP A 563 47.81 20.42 -1.54
N GLN A 564 48.61 20.98 -0.62
CA GLN A 564 48.09 21.90 0.40
C GLN A 564 47.51 23.19 -0.21
N GLN A 565 48.10 23.71 -1.30
CA GLN A 565 47.56 24.86 -2.02
C GLN A 565 46.25 24.53 -2.74
N GLU A 566 46.17 23.35 -3.36
CA GLU A 566 44.96 22.89 -4.03
C GLU A 566 43.81 22.65 -3.04
N LEU A 567 44.09 22.07 -1.87
CA LEU A 567 43.11 21.94 -0.79
C LEU A 567 42.58 23.30 -0.30
N LYS A 568 43.47 24.28 -0.13
CA LYS A 568 43.06 25.65 0.24
C LYS A 568 42.19 26.29 -0.84
N ARG A 569 42.53 26.07 -2.11
CA ARG A 569 41.74 26.56 -3.25
C ARG A 569 40.35 25.93 -3.29
N LEU A 570 40.25 24.60 -3.17
CA LEU A 570 38.97 23.89 -3.13
C LEU A 570 38.14 24.28 -1.89
N GLY A 571 38.79 24.56 -0.75
CA GLY A 571 38.13 25.10 0.43
C GLY A 571 37.48 26.46 0.15
N HIS A 572 38.21 27.38 -0.47
CA HIS A 572 37.70 28.69 -0.85
C HIS A 572 36.59 28.63 -1.92
N GLU A 573 36.72 27.74 -2.91
CA GLU A 573 35.68 27.48 -3.91
C GLU A 573 34.39 26.95 -3.27
N ARG A 574 34.49 26.07 -2.25
CA ARG A 574 33.32 25.62 -1.49
C ARG A 574 32.69 26.74 -0.68
N GLU A 575 33.50 27.53 0.04
CA GLU A 575 33.00 28.66 0.83
C GLU A 575 32.27 29.69 -0.04
N THR A 576 32.82 30.01 -1.22
CA THR A 576 32.18 30.94 -2.17
C THR A 576 30.88 30.38 -2.74
N GLN A 577 30.83 29.08 -3.10
CA GLN A 577 29.59 28.43 -3.53
C GLN A 577 28.53 28.42 -2.42
N PHE A 578 28.92 28.13 -1.18
CA PHE A 578 28.00 28.20 -0.03
C PHE A 578 27.49 29.62 0.21
N ALA A 579 28.34 30.64 0.08
CA ALA A 579 27.93 32.03 0.21
C ALA A 579 26.97 32.44 -0.92
N GLN A 580 27.21 32.01 -2.16
CA GLN A 580 26.31 32.25 -3.28
C GLN A 580 24.95 31.58 -3.07
N GLN A 581 24.93 30.30 -2.69
CA GLN A 581 23.69 29.58 -2.40
C GLN A 581 22.92 30.18 -1.23
N ALA A 582 23.62 30.64 -0.18
CA ALA A 582 23.01 31.32 0.95
C ALA A 582 22.37 32.66 0.52
N HIS A 583 23.06 33.42 -0.34
CA HIS A 583 22.54 34.67 -0.87
C HIS A 583 21.32 34.44 -1.78
N GLU A 584 21.36 33.44 -2.67
CA GLU A 584 20.22 33.06 -3.51
C GLU A 584 19.02 32.61 -2.66
N ALA A 585 19.26 31.81 -1.62
CA ALA A 585 18.21 31.39 -0.68
C ALA A 585 17.61 32.58 0.08
N GLU A 586 18.41 33.59 0.44
CA GLU A 586 17.93 34.82 1.08
C GLU A 586 17.08 35.65 0.11
N LEU A 587 17.52 35.82 -1.14
CA LEU A 587 16.74 36.48 -2.18
C LEU A 587 15.39 35.77 -2.42
N ALA A 588 15.39 34.44 -2.49
CA ALA A 588 14.17 33.65 -2.63
C ALA A 588 13.23 33.82 -1.43
N ARG A 589 13.76 33.89 -0.19
CA ARG A 589 12.95 34.18 1.01
C ARG A 589 12.33 35.57 0.96
N ILE A 590 13.08 36.57 0.51
CA ILE A 590 12.59 37.94 0.34
C ILE A 590 11.48 37.96 -0.72
N GLU A 591 11.65 37.24 -1.83
CA GLU A 591 10.65 37.14 -2.88
C GLU A 591 9.37 36.43 -2.41
N ILE A 592 9.49 35.32 -1.69
CA ILE A 592 8.34 34.63 -1.09
C ILE A 592 7.61 35.54 -0.10
N SER A 593 8.33 36.28 0.74
CA SER A 593 7.75 37.26 1.66
C SER A 593 7.04 38.40 0.90
N ARG A 594 7.63 38.88 -0.20
CA ARG A 594 7.01 39.89 -1.07
C ARG A 594 5.74 39.37 -1.74
N VAL A 595 5.74 38.14 -2.25
CA VAL A 595 4.55 37.52 -2.86
C VAL A 595 3.47 37.29 -1.80
N SER A 596 3.84 36.84 -0.60
CA SER A 596 2.90 36.66 0.51
C SER A 596 2.27 37.98 0.95
N THR A 597 3.05 39.06 1.05
CA THR A 597 2.52 40.39 1.39
C THR A 597 1.61 40.95 0.29
N ILE A 598 1.92 40.71 -0.99
CA ILE A 598 1.04 41.03 -2.12
C ILE A 598 -0.25 40.18 -2.10
N GLY A 599 -0.16 38.90 -1.73
CA GLY A 599 -1.32 38.02 -1.60
C GLY A 599 -2.30 38.48 -0.52
N ASN A 600 -1.78 39.02 0.59
CA ASN A 600 -2.56 39.51 1.74
C ASN A 600 -3.17 40.91 1.54
N LEU A 601 -2.81 41.63 0.48
CA LEU A 601 -3.41 42.92 0.16
C LEU A 601 -4.84 42.74 -0.36
N SER A 602 -5.71 43.72 -0.08
CA SER A 602 -7.03 43.79 -0.72
C SER A 602 -6.86 43.90 -2.24
N ASP A 603 -7.85 43.46 -3.00
CA ASP A 603 -7.76 43.48 -4.47
C ASP A 603 -7.58 44.90 -5.02
N THR A 604 -8.12 45.91 -4.33
CA THR A 604 -7.83 47.34 -4.58
C THR A 604 -6.37 47.72 -4.29
N GLY A 605 -5.77 47.16 -3.24
CA GLY A 605 -4.35 47.33 -2.93
C GLY A 605 -3.43 46.64 -3.94
N LYS A 606 -3.85 45.49 -4.49
CA LYS A 606 -3.13 44.80 -5.57
C LYS A 606 -3.12 45.61 -6.87
N VAL A 607 -4.25 46.24 -7.23
CA VAL A 607 -4.32 47.14 -8.40
C VAL A 607 -3.44 48.38 -8.21
N ALA A 608 -3.43 48.98 -7.01
CA ALA A 608 -2.64 50.18 -6.73
C ALA A 608 -1.12 49.94 -6.77
N LEU A 609 -0.65 48.72 -6.46
CA LEU A 609 0.76 48.35 -6.41
C LEU A 609 1.26 47.63 -7.68
N ALA A 610 0.35 47.21 -8.56
CA ALA A 610 0.72 46.56 -9.82
C ALA A 610 1.31 47.57 -10.81
N ALA A 611 2.25 47.11 -11.65
CA ALA A 611 2.78 47.91 -12.75
C ALA A 611 1.65 48.27 -13.74
N GLY A 612 1.70 49.46 -14.34
CA GLY A 612 0.63 50.05 -15.17
C GLY A 612 -0.20 49.09 -16.05
N PRO A 613 0.41 48.25 -16.91
CA PRO A 613 -0.35 47.32 -17.75
C PRO A 613 -1.03 46.19 -16.95
N ASN A 614 -0.39 45.70 -15.88
CA ASN A 614 -0.96 44.67 -15.00
C ASN A 614 -2.06 45.24 -14.11
N ALA A 615 -1.93 46.50 -13.67
CA ALA A 615 -2.96 47.21 -12.93
C ALA A 615 -4.24 47.39 -13.77
N GLN A 616 -4.08 47.70 -15.06
CA GLN A 616 -5.20 47.80 -16.01
C GLN A 616 -5.88 46.44 -16.21
N ALA A 617 -5.10 45.37 -16.44
CA ALA A 617 -5.65 44.03 -16.59
C ALA A 617 -6.38 43.55 -15.31
N LEU A 618 -5.80 43.79 -14.13
CA LEU A 618 -6.43 43.47 -12.84
C LEU A 618 -7.71 44.31 -12.62
N ALA A 619 -7.71 45.59 -12.98
CA ALA A 619 -8.89 46.43 -12.89
C ALA A 619 -10.02 45.96 -13.82
N ASP A 620 -9.69 45.51 -15.03
CA ASP A 620 -10.66 44.93 -15.97
C ASP A 620 -11.21 43.59 -15.47
N VAL A 621 -10.38 42.74 -14.84
CA VAL A 621 -10.82 41.50 -14.19
C VAL A 621 -11.71 41.79 -12.98
N MET A 622 -11.39 42.79 -12.16
CA MET A 622 -12.26 43.19 -11.05
C MET A 622 -13.60 43.74 -11.53
N LYS A 623 -13.58 44.56 -12.60
CA LYS A 623 -14.79 45.11 -13.22
C LYS A 623 -15.71 44.01 -13.75
N THR A 624 -15.15 42.99 -14.39
CA THR A 624 -15.91 41.83 -14.89
C THR A 624 -16.44 40.95 -13.77
N GLN A 625 -15.68 40.71 -12.70
CA GLN A 625 -16.16 39.98 -11.51
C GLN A 625 -17.31 40.70 -10.80
N VAL A 626 -17.24 42.03 -10.71
CA VAL A 626 -18.34 42.86 -10.18
C VAL A 626 -19.56 42.79 -11.09
N HIS A 627 -19.40 42.79 -12.42
CA HIS A 627 -20.52 42.60 -13.34
C HIS A 627 -21.12 41.19 -13.27
N ALA A 628 -20.31 40.15 -13.04
CA ALA A 628 -20.78 38.78 -12.91
C ALA A 628 -21.63 38.53 -11.65
N SER A 629 -21.42 39.32 -10.59
CA SER A 629 -22.21 39.23 -9.35
C SER A 629 -23.47 40.13 -9.37
N MET A 630 -23.65 40.97 -10.39
CA MET A 630 -24.81 41.85 -10.51
C MET A 630 -26.05 41.12 -11.04
N THR A 631 -27.21 41.52 -10.53
CA THR A 631 -28.50 41.02 -11.02
C THR A 631 -28.79 41.53 -12.44
N PRO A 632 -29.63 40.84 -13.24
CA PRO A 632 -29.99 41.27 -14.60
C PRO A 632 -30.56 42.69 -14.65
N HIS A 633 -31.28 43.12 -13.61
CA HIS A 633 -31.82 44.47 -13.51
C HIS A 633 -30.74 45.53 -13.27
N GLN A 634 -29.72 45.23 -12.46
CA GLN A 634 -28.57 46.11 -12.22
C GLN A 634 -27.68 46.25 -13.46
N LEU A 635 -27.49 45.16 -14.22
CA LEU A 635 -26.78 45.18 -15.50
C LEU A 635 -27.53 46.02 -16.55
N ALA A 636 -28.86 45.94 -16.60
CA ALA A 636 -29.68 46.77 -17.47
C ALA A 636 -29.61 48.26 -17.11
N ALA A 637 -29.56 48.59 -15.81
CA ALA A 637 -29.40 49.96 -15.32
C ALA A 637 -27.99 50.54 -15.61
N LEU A 638 -26.94 49.72 -15.55
CA LEU A 638 -25.59 50.14 -15.95
C LEU A 638 -25.48 50.29 -17.47
N ALA A 639 -26.10 49.39 -18.24
CA ALA A 639 -26.12 49.46 -19.70
C ALA A 639 -26.83 50.73 -20.20
N SER A 640 -27.86 51.23 -19.51
CA SER A 640 -28.53 52.48 -19.86
C SER A 640 -27.66 53.71 -19.59
N VAL A 641 -26.81 53.70 -18.57
CA VAL A 641 -25.83 54.76 -18.26
C VAL A 641 -24.66 54.74 -19.27
N VAL A 642 -24.19 53.56 -19.66
CA VAL A 642 -23.14 53.39 -20.68
C VAL A 642 -23.66 53.78 -22.07
N ALA A 643 -24.91 53.46 -22.39
CA ALA A 643 -25.59 53.90 -23.61
C ALA A 643 -25.67 55.43 -23.72
N ALA A 644 -25.96 56.12 -22.61
CA ALA A 644 -26.01 57.57 -22.55
C ALA A 644 -24.65 58.25 -22.75
N THR A 645 -23.55 57.58 -22.40
CA THR A 645 -22.18 58.13 -22.48
C THR A 645 -21.48 57.83 -23.80
N TYR A 646 -21.77 56.70 -24.44
CA TYR A 646 -21.11 56.29 -25.70
C TYR A 646 -22.02 56.38 -26.94
N SER A 647 -23.21 56.97 -26.84
CA SER A 647 -24.18 57.13 -27.94
C SER A 647 -24.56 55.82 -28.64
N VAL A 648 -24.56 54.71 -27.91
CA VAL A 648 -24.99 53.38 -28.37
C VAL A 648 -26.39 53.12 -27.81
N THR A 649 -27.26 52.42 -28.53
CA THR A 649 -28.60 52.14 -28.01
C THR A 649 -28.53 51.22 -26.76
N PRO A 650 -29.38 51.42 -25.73
CA PRO A 650 -29.36 50.59 -24.51
C PRO A 650 -29.50 49.08 -24.80
N ALA A 651 -30.22 48.73 -25.87
CA ALA A 651 -30.41 47.37 -26.33
C ALA A 651 -29.15 46.75 -26.99
N GLU A 652 -28.30 47.57 -27.61
CA GLU A 652 -27.00 47.12 -28.15
C GLU A 652 -25.94 47.02 -27.06
N ALA A 653 -25.94 47.94 -26.09
CA ALA A 653 -25.06 47.87 -24.92
C ALA A 653 -25.35 46.64 -24.04
N ALA A 654 -26.63 46.31 -23.82
CA ALA A 654 -27.04 45.12 -23.09
C ALA A 654 -26.66 43.82 -23.84
N ARG A 655 -26.87 43.77 -25.16
CA ARG A 655 -26.42 42.62 -25.99
C ARG A 655 -24.91 42.44 -25.95
N GLY A 656 -24.13 43.52 -26.09
CA GLY A 656 -22.68 43.47 -26.01
C GLY A 656 -22.15 43.03 -24.64
N ALA A 657 -22.83 43.39 -23.55
CA ALA A 657 -22.50 42.89 -22.20
C ALA A 657 -22.82 41.40 -22.05
N GLN A 658 -23.97 40.96 -22.57
CA GLN A 658 -24.42 39.58 -22.50
C GLN A 658 -23.52 38.65 -23.34
N GLU A 659 -23.14 39.06 -24.55
CA GLU A 659 -22.17 38.33 -25.38
C GLU A 659 -20.79 38.20 -24.73
N ARG A 660 -20.35 39.18 -23.93
CA ARG A 660 -19.08 39.09 -23.19
C ARG A 660 -19.17 38.10 -22.03
N VAL A 661 -20.29 38.11 -21.31
CA VAL A 661 -20.57 37.14 -20.23
C VAL A 661 -20.65 35.71 -20.79
N ASP A 662 -21.31 35.52 -21.93
CA ASP A 662 -21.41 34.21 -22.57
C ASP A 662 -20.06 33.71 -23.10
N ARG A 663 -19.21 34.59 -23.64
CA ARG A 663 -17.83 34.24 -24.02
C ARG A 663 -16.98 33.85 -22.80
N GLU A 664 -17.12 34.55 -21.67
CA GLU A 664 -16.40 34.17 -20.45
C GLU A 664 -16.90 32.86 -19.86
N ARG A 665 -18.20 32.59 -19.90
CA ARG A 665 -18.76 31.27 -19.52
C ARG A 665 -18.18 30.17 -20.38
N ALA A 666 -18.12 30.36 -21.70
CA ALA A 666 -17.52 29.40 -22.61
C ALA A 666 -16.01 29.19 -22.36
N LEU A 667 -15.27 30.24 -21.99
CA LEU A 667 -13.86 30.11 -21.60
C LEU A 667 -13.68 29.35 -20.29
N ARG A 668 -14.53 29.60 -19.28
CA ARG A 668 -14.52 28.86 -18.02
C ARG A 668 -14.90 27.40 -18.20
N ASP A 669 -15.91 27.12 -19.01
CA ASP A 669 -16.29 25.74 -19.34
C ASP A 669 -15.12 25.02 -20.04
N ALA A 670 -14.41 25.71 -20.94
CA ALA A 670 -13.21 25.16 -21.59
C ALA A 670 -12.02 24.95 -20.64
N GLU A 671 -11.85 25.79 -19.61
CA GLU A 671 -10.85 25.59 -18.54
C GLU A 671 -11.22 24.42 -17.63
N VAL A 672 -12.48 24.33 -17.20
CA VAL A 672 -13.00 23.20 -16.42
C VAL A 672 -12.87 21.89 -17.21
N ASP A 673 -13.12 21.91 -18.52
CA ASP A 673 -12.92 20.75 -19.39
C ASP A 673 -11.44 20.37 -19.54
N LYS A 674 -10.52 21.34 -19.58
CA LYS A 674 -9.06 21.06 -19.56
C LYS A 674 -8.65 20.44 -18.23
N ASP A 675 -9.14 20.96 -17.11
CA ASP A 675 -8.86 20.42 -15.78
C ASP A 675 -9.46 19.02 -15.62
N ARG A 676 -10.67 18.79 -16.14
CA ARG A 676 -11.31 17.47 -16.17
C ARG A 676 -10.52 16.49 -17.04
N ARG A 677 -10.02 16.91 -18.20
CA ARG A 677 -9.13 16.09 -19.05
C ARG A 677 -7.82 15.79 -18.33
N HIS A 678 -7.23 16.77 -17.66
CA HIS A 678 -6.00 16.57 -16.88
C HIS A 678 -6.22 15.58 -15.73
N GLN A 679 -7.35 15.66 -15.02
CA GLN A 679 -7.73 14.68 -14.00
C GLN A 679 -7.93 13.27 -14.59
N LEU A 680 -8.56 13.17 -15.76
CA LEU A 680 -8.71 11.90 -16.47
C LEU A 680 -7.37 11.33 -16.95
N ASP A 681 -6.44 12.18 -17.40
CA ASP A 681 -5.08 11.76 -17.78
C ASP A 681 -4.28 11.27 -16.57
N LEU A 682 -4.41 11.93 -15.41
CA LEU A 682 -3.79 11.48 -14.16
C LEU A 682 -4.36 10.14 -13.69
N LEU A 683 -5.68 9.96 -13.78
CA LEU A 683 -6.33 8.66 -13.52
C LEU A 683 -5.91 7.60 -14.56
N GLY A 684 -5.68 7.99 -15.80
CA GLY A 684 -5.13 7.16 -16.85
C GLY A 684 -3.72 6.68 -16.51
N MET A 685 -2.83 7.59 -16.09
CA MET A 685 -1.49 7.26 -15.62
C MET A 685 -1.51 6.33 -14.41
N GLN A 686 -2.37 6.58 -13.43
CA GLN A 686 -2.55 5.68 -12.28
C GLN A 686 -3.03 4.29 -12.70
N ASN A 687 -3.98 4.20 -13.64
CA ASN A 687 -4.44 2.93 -14.16
C ASN A 687 -3.35 2.19 -14.96
N ASP A 688 -2.50 2.91 -15.69
CA ASP A 688 -1.40 2.31 -16.44
C ASP A 688 -0.27 1.86 -15.51
N VAL A 689 -0.01 2.58 -14.41
CA VAL A 689 0.87 2.14 -13.32
C VAL A 689 0.30 0.89 -12.65
N ASN A 690 -1.00 0.85 -12.35
CA ASN A 690 -1.67 -0.34 -11.79
C ASN A 690 -1.63 -1.52 -12.76
N LYS A 691 -1.81 -1.31 -14.06
CA LYS A 691 -1.65 -2.35 -15.09
C LYS A 691 -0.21 -2.82 -15.18
N ALA A 692 0.78 -1.92 -15.12
CA ALA A 692 2.19 -2.29 -15.13
C ALA A 692 2.59 -3.05 -13.86
N ALA A 693 2.03 -2.70 -12.71
CA ALA A 693 2.20 -3.40 -11.43
C ALA A 693 1.53 -4.79 -11.43
N LEU A 694 0.34 -4.92 -12.00
CA LEU A 694 -0.33 -6.20 -12.20
C LEU A 694 0.41 -7.06 -13.24
N ALA A 695 0.92 -6.45 -14.31
CA ALA A 695 1.74 -7.13 -15.31
C ALA A 695 3.07 -7.62 -14.71
N SER A 696 3.73 -6.81 -13.86
CA SER A 696 4.95 -7.22 -13.17
C SER A 696 4.69 -8.29 -12.10
N GLN A 697 3.57 -8.23 -11.37
CA GLN A 697 3.13 -9.31 -10.48
C GLN A 697 2.79 -10.59 -11.25
N SER A 698 2.16 -10.49 -12.42
CA SER A 698 1.87 -11.65 -13.27
C SER A 698 3.15 -12.26 -13.87
N ALA A 699 4.12 -11.43 -14.25
CA ALA A 699 5.43 -11.85 -14.74
C ALA A 699 6.26 -12.52 -13.63
N LEU A 700 6.18 -12.02 -12.39
CA LEU A 700 6.75 -12.65 -11.20
C LEU A 700 6.03 -13.96 -10.87
N GLY A 701 4.71 -14.03 -11.01
CA GLY A 701 3.92 -15.26 -10.86
C GLY A 701 4.30 -16.35 -11.88
N THR A 702 4.59 -15.98 -13.13
CA THR A 702 5.10 -16.92 -14.14
C THR A 702 6.58 -17.26 -13.97
N GLY A 703 7.39 -16.33 -13.46
CA GLY A 703 8.81 -16.55 -13.18
C GLY A 703 9.06 -17.49 -11.98
N VAL A 704 8.19 -17.46 -10.97
CA VAL A 704 8.26 -18.36 -9.81
C VAL A 704 7.80 -19.79 -10.14
N ALA A 705 6.97 -19.97 -11.18
CA ALA A 705 6.55 -21.30 -11.65
C ALA A 705 7.56 -21.96 -12.62
N GLN A 706 8.50 -21.21 -13.22
CA GLN A 706 9.48 -21.74 -14.19
C GLN A 706 10.95 -21.63 -13.75
N GLY A 707 11.27 -20.97 -12.64
CA GLY A 707 12.64 -20.79 -12.14
C GLY A 707 13.28 -21.99 -11.40
N GLY A 708 12.78 -23.21 -11.62
CA GLY A 708 13.18 -24.41 -10.88
C GLY A 708 13.74 -25.56 -11.73
N ALA A 709 14.58 -25.28 -12.73
CA ALA A 709 15.41 -26.27 -13.45
C ALA A 709 16.56 -25.50 -14.15
N GLN A 710 17.84 -25.87 -14.16
CA GLN A 710 18.52 -27.16 -14.07
C GLN A 710 19.96 -26.94 -13.52
N VAL A 711 20.39 -27.73 -12.53
CA VAL A 711 21.79 -28.22 -12.43
C VAL A 711 21.73 -29.67 -11.96
N ARG A 712 22.30 -30.58 -12.76
CA ARG A 712 22.36 -32.02 -12.55
C ARG A 712 23.32 -32.37 -11.41
N TYR A 713 22.87 -33.21 -10.47
CA TYR A 713 23.68 -34.23 -9.81
C TYR A 713 22.80 -35.44 -9.46
N ASP A 714 23.44 -36.60 -9.39
CA ASP A 714 22.90 -37.94 -9.56
C ASP A 714 21.94 -38.46 -8.48
N GLN A 715 21.03 -39.30 -8.99
CA GLN A 715 20.20 -40.38 -8.44
C GLN A 715 20.18 -40.65 -6.91
N ALA A 716 19.01 -40.38 -6.31
CA ALA A 716 18.40 -41.16 -5.22
C ALA A 716 16.85 -41.06 -5.31
N PRO A 717 16.07 -42.08 -4.90
CA PRO A 717 14.64 -42.16 -5.21
C PRO A 717 13.82 -41.13 -4.41
N ARG A 718 13.00 -40.35 -5.11
CA ARG A 718 12.12 -39.34 -4.48
C ARG A 718 10.91 -40.00 -3.78
N PRO A 719 10.50 -39.51 -2.60
CA PRO A 719 9.30 -39.98 -1.92
C PRO A 719 8.02 -39.48 -2.62
N LEU A 720 6.99 -40.34 -2.65
CA LEU A 720 5.66 -40.03 -3.16
C LEU A 720 5.02 -38.89 -2.35
N VAL A 721 4.65 -37.79 -3.01
CA VAL A 721 3.93 -36.67 -2.39
C VAL A 721 2.48 -37.08 -2.18
N ARG A 722 2.01 -37.03 -0.92
CA ARG A 722 0.61 -37.30 -0.58
C ARG A 722 -0.23 -36.05 -0.83
N MET A 723 -1.37 -36.23 -1.49
CA MET A 723 -2.37 -35.19 -1.68
C MET A 723 -3.60 -35.50 -0.85
N CYS A 724 -4.19 -34.47 -0.26
CA CYS A 724 -5.48 -34.61 0.42
C CYS A 724 -6.60 -34.84 -0.62
N PRO A 725 -7.82 -35.29 -0.22
CA PRO A 725 -8.93 -35.50 -1.15
C PRO A 725 -9.36 -34.22 -1.89
N ASN A 726 -8.97 -33.04 -1.39
CA ASN A 726 -9.23 -31.74 -2.02
C ASN A 726 -8.06 -31.26 -2.89
N GLY A 727 -7.03 -32.08 -3.14
CA GLY A 727 -5.94 -31.78 -4.07
C GLY A 727 -4.78 -30.94 -3.53
N HIS A 728 -4.77 -30.62 -2.23
CA HIS A 728 -3.66 -29.88 -1.61
C HIS A 728 -2.50 -30.80 -1.24
N ARG A 729 -1.27 -30.27 -1.30
CA ARG A 729 -0.06 -31.00 -0.92
C ARG A 729 0.05 -31.11 0.59
N ALA A 730 0.26 -32.32 1.09
CA ALA A 730 0.47 -32.58 2.51
C ALA A 730 1.93 -32.97 2.80
N GLY A 731 2.41 -32.60 3.99
CA GLY A 731 3.69 -33.08 4.48
C GLY A 731 3.68 -34.59 4.74
N PRO A 732 4.84 -35.27 4.71
CA PRO A 732 4.92 -36.73 4.79
C PRO A 732 4.39 -37.33 6.11
N ASN A 733 4.21 -36.53 7.16
CA ASN A 733 3.72 -36.96 8.48
C ASN A 733 2.39 -36.28 8.89
N ASP A 734 1.74 -35.54 7.98
CA ASP A 734 0.52 -34.81 8.31
C ASP A 734 -0.69 -35.76 8.30
N LYS A 735 -1.39 -35.86 9.44
CA LYS A 735 -2.66 -36.59 9.55
C LYS A 735 -3.85 -35.79 9.02
N PHE A 736 -3.70 -34.47 8.98
CA PHE A 736 -4.70 -33.52 8.50
C PHE A 736 -4.04 -32.50 7.59
N CYS A 737 -4.73 -32.11 6.52
CA CYS A 737 -4.22 -31.09 5.61
C CYS A 737 -4.17 -29.73 6.31
N ALA A 738 -3.02 -29.06 6.29
CA ALA A 738 -2.84 -27.74 6.90
C ALA A 738 -3.75 -26.65 6.29
N GLU A 739 -4.17 -26.82 5.03
CA GLU A 739 -4.98 -25.83 4.32
C GLU A 739 -6.48 -26.03 4.48
N CYS A 740 -6.96 -27.28 4.55
CA CYS A 740 -8.41 -27.56 4.56
C CYS A 740 -8.88 -28.45 5.72
N GLY A 741 -7.98 -28.86 6.62
CA GLY A 741 -8.32 -29.67 7.80
C GLY A 741 -8.77 -31.11 7.49
N ALA A 742 -8.90 -31.48 6.22
CA ALA A 742 -9.34 -32.80 5.81
C ALA A 742 -8.34 -33.88 6.25
N ALA A 743 -8.85 -34.99 6.80
CA ALA A 743 -8.04 -36.15 7.17
C ALA A 743 -7.38 -36.74 5.91
N ILE A 744 -6.06 -36.90 5.96
CA ILE A 744 -5.29 -37.49 4.86
C ILE A 744 -5.29 -39.00 5.09
N GLN A 745 -5.85 -39.76 4.14
CA GLN A 745 -5.89 -41.21 4.24
C GLN A 745 -4.45 -41.78 4.28
N PRO A 746 -4.22 -42.81 5.13
CA PRO A 746 -2.88 -43.32 5.41
C PRO A 746 -2.21 -44.03 4.24
#